data_AF-W9TW16-F1
#
_entry.id   AF-W9TW16-F1
#
_cell.length_a   1.000
_cell.length_b   1.000
_cell.length_c   1.000
_cell.angle_alpha   90.00
_cell.angle_beta   90.00
_cell.angle_gamma   90.00
#
_symmetry.space_group_name_H-M   'P 1'
#
loop_
_entity.id
_entity.type
_entity.pdbx_description
1 polymer ?
#
loop_
_entity_poly.entity_id
_entity_poly.type
_entity_poly.pdbx_seq_one_letter_code
_entity_poly.pdbx_strand_id
1 'polypeptide(L)'
;MWEVARAIRHTVRWFEIKRGDAADAHLFMRLAQALRASPTAPLGFILDDVGRGGSSLWDSLSKEVGGGSGILLLGSIREEDVFMLTARARAKEVRPPVEEAVAERIWHRLLEQGRTSWVGWREPWERSGGLLLEFTHILTRGERIETVLSEQVDRRLRESRDAELAILRVTSLASMAGATIDAERLSTALDIAPGDLSRGLRRLIDEHLVSAKEDGRIEGLHQLRSAMLFDLCHAYPPSAPSRTVIEAVHSVHSDSLEALGAHVLVNHPGATSAFVAALASRLEREHDPVALVTALSGMGQAHIEATLRAWVAEVLSAGLEPSQITLAARFAVANIDVSSMPLPDRLRNAIGVLRPRSAADPRTDLLSALSRTSLHQMVTTTDIHRLRALIGALVGMELPESLRSALLAVKPDFEAVDLSDVADLLGAIHLIDPRIASSWVEAPVRNRLLERVPCEIPWAGPVTVEAAPEGRLLRSVIYYVAPSVQARLNDEVAPLCATLLGLDPSAMVAAVDALAADGRPSGLPDASKRIPRENIAPTALPAWNQRWIAAAARLVGNESYTDYLHRSYGMLERLLPVLERIVDTTLRGKPPQAKILERFGNIHDASRQLTPPRDAAPNGSAPAEHSTPLQNLLFHCSADLIRRFIKLPDNYGAFVLWTGDLLKNVQEAREEPWELLGRSPAKSLDRLESLIASLRLLAIETGTQGAKLTQWISIARSALPDDALRSVKMAVERKLQASSMSYLQGVEAELRRQAIELELHTRPDWETPLPWPNRDFLAIADISSPCDWPAWVEAHAAQVQSTIGEGRQVWFVPRIDHLALSCLTIKGRYSLFASPYSGDDWLDTLQQPRLNDILTREAQRSIELITELDGMRRFRLGEKDRSPAEQAVRQDHERQLAVALKAFEAQAEGTSVQMQLRKFSEDVAAGNVALAEGLAALLRNRLTSDWAALLTLQNALLEQDLAAVGCGQGANNPHGGNRT
;
A
#
# COMPACT_ATOMS: atom_id res chain seq x y z
N MET A 1 35.27 -22.53 -10.93
CA MET A 1 36.57 -23.21 -11.12
C MET A 1 36.46 -24.48 -11.98
N TRP A 2 35.83 -25.56 -11.47
CA TRP A 2 35.79 -26.86 -12.15
C TRP A 2 35.16 -26.85 -13.56
N GLU A 3 34.14 -26.02 -13.81
CA GLU A 3 33.56 -25.85 -15.15
C GLU A 3 34.56 -25.26 -16.15
N VAL A 4 35.42 -24.32 -15.72
CA VAL A 4 36.45 -23.71 -16.57
C VAL A 4 37.48 -24.77 -16.98
N ALA A 5 37.99 -25.53 -16.00
CA ALA A 5 38.91 -26.64 -16.27
C ALA A 5 38.30 -27.68 -17.23
N ARG A 6 37.01 -27.99 -17.06
CA ARG A 6 36.28 -28.90 -17.96
C ARG A 6 36.12 -28.32 -19.36
N ALA A 7 35.80 -27.03 -19.51
CA ALA A 7 35.60 -26.38 -20.81
C ALA A 7 36.88 -26.39 -21.66
N ILE A 8 38.03 -26.14 -21.03
CA ILE A 8 39.34 -26.07 -21.70
C ILE A 8 40.15 -27.36 -21.60
N ARG A 9 39.53 -28.48 -21.22
CA ARG A 9 40.20 -29.79 -21.09
C ARG A 9 40.86 -30.29 -22.37
N HIS A 10 40.36 -29.82 -23.52
CA HIS A 10 40.88 -30.20 -24.84
C HIS A 10 42.11 -29.38 -25.23
N THR A 11 42.40 -28.29 -24.52
CA THR A 11 43.54 -27.41 -24.78
C THR A 11 44.58 -27.42 -23.65
N VAL A 12 44.17 -27.69 -22.40
CA VAL A 12 45.03 -27.76 -21.22
C VAL A 12 44.91 -29.13 -20.54
N ARG A 13 46.06 -29.72 -20.20
CA ARG A 13 46.13 -30.97 -19.43
C ARG A 13 46.08 -30.68 -17.93
N TRP A 14 44.94 -30.92 -17.29
CA TRP A 14 44.70 -30.59 -15.88
C TRP A 14 45.05 -31.72 -14.91
N PHE A 15 45.72 -31.38 -13.82
CA PHE A 15 46.01 -32.25 -12.68
C PHE A 15 45.46 -31.64 -11.39
N GLU A 16 44.63 -32.38 -10.67
CA GLU A 16 44.17 -32.01 -9.33
C GLU A 16 45.26 -32.32 -8.30
N ILE A 17 45.61 -31.33 -7.48
CA ILE A 17 46.52 -31.49 -6.35
C ILE A 17 45.66 -31.73 -5.10
N LYS A 18 45.73 -32.94 -4.56
CA LYS A 18 44.97 -33.32 -3.36
C LYS A 18 45.66 -32.93 -2.05
N ARG A 19 46.99 -32.95 -2.01
CA ARG A 19 47.83 -32.71 -0.82
C ARG A 19 49.23 -32.24 -1.25
N GLY A 20 49.90 -31.49 -0.37
CA GLY A 20 51.31 -31.10 -0.47
C GLY A 20 51.59 -29.82 0.34
N ASP A 21 52.86 -29.49 0.52
CA ASP A 21 53.31 -28.27 1.21
C ASP A 21 54.31 -27.46 0.37
N ALA A 22 54.87 -26.37 0.95
CA ALA A 22 55.83 -25.52 0.26
C ALA A 22 57.08 -26.27 -0.24
N ALA A 23 57.52 -27.35 0.42
CA ALA A 23 58.68 -28.13 0.02
C ALA A 23 58.40 -28.99 -1.22
N ASP A 24 57.14 -29.34 -1.49
CA ASP A 24 56.74 -30.17 -2.62
C ASP A 24 56.66 -29.43 -3.96
N ALA A 25 56.69 -28.09 -3.96
CA ALA A 25 56.53 -27.27 -5.18
C ALA A 25 57.46 -27.70 -6.34
N HIS A 26 58.74 -27.97 -6.02
CA HIS A 26 59.73 -28.43 -6.99
C HIS A 26 59.37 -29.76 -7.68
N LEU A 27 58.62 -30.65 -7.02
CA LEU A 27 58.18 -31.92 -7.59
C LEU A 27 57.14 -31.70 -8.69
N PHE A 28 56.24 -30.73 -8.51
CA PHE A 28 55.26 -30.36 -9.53
C PHE A 28 55.92 -29.70 -10.74
N MET A 29 56.97 -28.90 -10.53
CA MET A 29 57.76 -28.35 -11.64
C MET A 29 58.50 -29.43 -12.43
N ARG A 30 59.08 -30.43 -11.74
CA ARG A 30 59.69 -31.60 -12.41
C ARG A 30 58.67 -32.41 -13.18
N LEU A 31 57.46 -32.59 -12.65
CA LEU A 31 56.36 -33.26 -13.35
C LEU A 31 55.96 -32.48 -14.62
N ALA A 32 55.82 -31.16 -14.53
CA ALA A 32 55.50 -30.31 -15.68
C ALA A 32 56.58 -30.39 -16.77
N GLN A 33 57.86 -30.42 -16.39
CA GLN A 33 58.99 -30.61 -17.31
C GLN A 33 58.98 -32.00 -17.96
N ALA A 34 58.75 -33.06 -17.18
CA ALA A 34 58.65 -34.43 -17.69
C ALA A 34 57.53 -34.58 -18.71
N LEU A 35 56.42 -33.86 -18.51
CA LEU A 35 55.26 -33.83 -19.40
C LEU A 35 55.38 -32.79 -20.53
N ARG A 36 56.54 -32.13 -20.66
CA ARG A 36 56.87 -31.12 -21.68
C ARG A 36 55.82 -30.01 -21.74
N ALA A 37 55.49 -29.41 -20.59
CA ALA A 37 54.65 -28.22 -20.55
C ALA A 37 55.26 -27.10 -21.41
N SER A 38 54.45 -26.52 -22.29
CA SER A 38 54.84 -25.41 -23.17
C SER A 38 53.62 -24.54 -23.49
N PRO A 39 53.80 -23.32 -24.02
CA PRO A 39 52.67 -22.50 -24.45
C PRO A 39 51.77 -23.16 -25.52
N THR A 40 52.33 -24.06 -26.34
CA THR A 40 51.60 -24.80 -27.37
C THR A 40 50.97 -26.11 -26.86
N ALA A 41 51.39 -26.59 -25.69
CA ALA A 41 50.86 -27.77 -25.02
C ALA A 41 50.79 -27.54 -23.50
N PRO A 42 49.89 -26.67 -23.01
CA PRO A 42 49.90 -26.25 -21.62
C PRO A 42 49.49 -27.38 -20.65
N LEU A 43 50.01 -27.28 -19.44
CA LEU A 43 49.70 -28.15 -18.31
C LEU A 43 49.17 -27.30 -17.16
N GLY A 44 48.13 -27.76 -16.50
CA GLY A 44 47.48 -27.02 -15.42
C GLY A 44 47.43 -27.80 -14.12
N PHE A 45 47.63 -27.12 -12.99
CA PHE A 45 47.41 -27.65 -11.65
C PHE A 45 46.19 -26.98 -11.01
N ILE A 46 45.31 -27.79 -10.44
CA ILE A 46 44.09 -27.35 -9.76
C ILE A 46 44.24 -27.60 -8.26
N LEU A 47 43.99 -26.58 -7.46
CA LEU A 47 43.90 -26.68 -6.00
C LEU A 47 42.49 -26.23 -5.58
N ASP A 48 41.74 -27.12 -4.94
CA ASP A 48 40.44 -26.77 -4.34
C ASP A 48 40.64 -26.39 -2.87
N ASP A 49 40.02 -25.29 -2.43
CA ASP A 49 40.07 -24.76 -1.06
C ASP A 49 41.50 -24.47 -0.56
N VAL A 50 42.25 -23.64 -1.31
CA VAL A 50 43.67 -23.31 -1.04
C VAL A 50 43.89 -22.80 0.39
N GLY A 51 42.92 -22.08 0.97
CA GLY A 51 42.99 -21.57 2.35
C GLY A 51 43.13 -22.67 3.40
N ARG A 52 42.66 -23.90 3.13
CA ARG A 52 42.62 -25.02 4.08
C ARG A 52 43.91 -25.87 4.04
N GLY A 53 45.05 -25.22 4.25
CA GLY A 53 46.36 -25.87 4.36
C GLY A 53 47.14 -26.00 3.05
N GLY A 54 46.61 -25.49 1.93
CA GLY A 54 47.28 -25.44 0.63
C GLY A 54 47.97 -24.10 0.32
N SER A 55 47.87 -23.11 1.21
CA SER A 55 48.35 -21.74 0.98
C SER A 55 49.86 -21.66 0.79
N SER A 56 50.63 -22.39 1.60
CA SER A 56 52.09 -22.45 1.49
C SER A 56 52.56 -23.10 0.19
N LEU A 57 51.88 -24.16 -0.26
CA LEU A 57 52.13 -24.80 -1.56
C LEU A 57 51.75 -23.89 -2.72
N TRP A 58 50.58 -23.24 -2.66
CA TRP A 58 50.14 -22.27 -3.67
C TRP A 58 51.12 -21.11 -3.83
N ASP A 59 51.59 -20.54 -2.72
CA ASP A 59 52.53 -19.44 -2.73
C ASP A 59 53.89 -19.84 -3.32
N SER A 60 54.37 -21.05 -3.01
CA SER A 60 55.60 -21.59 -3.61
C SER A 60 55.44 -21.89 -5.10
N LEU A 61 54.36 -22.56 -5.51
CA LEU A 61 54.07 -22.85 -6.91
C LEU A 61 53.93 -21.56 -7.74
N SER A 62 53.23 -20.57 -7.20
CA SER A 62 53.04 -19.26 -7.87
C SER A 62 54.35 -18.47 -8.01
N LYS A 63 55.35 -18.76 -7.16
CA LYS A 63 56.70 -18.19 -7.28
C LYS A 63 57.54 -18.88 -8.36
N GLU A 64 57.42 -20.20 -8.47
CA GLU A 64 58.18 -21.03 -9.42
C GLU A 64 57.63 -21.00 -10.85
N VAL A 65 56.33 -20.74 -11.02
CA VAL A 65 55.70 -20.62 -12.35
C VAL A 65 56.08 -19.28 -12.99
N GLY A 66 57.07 -19.32 -13.88
CA GLY A 66 57.49 -18.17 -14.70
C GLY A 66 56.59 -17.91 -15.91
N GLY A 67 56.55 -16.67 -16.37
CA GLY A 67 55.86 -16.28 -17.60
C GLY A 67 56.41 -17.04 -18.82
N GLY A 68 55.52 -17.64 -19.62
CA GLY A 68 55.91 -18.43 -20.80
C GLY A 68 56.22 -19.92 -20.54
N SER A 69 56.10 -20.40 -19.30
CA SER A 69 56.36 -21.80 -18.92
C SER A 69 55.35 -22.83 -19.47
N GLY A 70 54.20 -22.38 -19.99
CA GLY A 70 53.10 -23.27 -20.36
C GLY A 70 52.40 -23.92 -19.17
N ILE A 71 52.67 -23.46 -17.94
CA ILE A 71 52.06 -23.97 -16.71
C ILE A 71 50.95 -23.01 -16.26
N LEU A 72 49.77 -23.55 -15.94
CA LEU A 72 48.63 -22.80 -15.42
C LEU A 72 48.31 -23.25 -14.00
N LEU A 73 48.10 -22.30 -13.10
CA LEU A 73 47.59 -22.56 -11.75
C LEU A 73 46.15 -22.09 -11.67
N LEU A 74 45.27 -22.94 -11.16
CA LEU A 74 43.87 -22.62 -10.94
C LEU A 74 43.50 -23.02 -9.51
N GLY A 75 43.20 -22.03 -8.68
CA GLY A 75 42.85 -22.23 -7.27
C GLY A 75 41.44 -21.75 -6.99
N SER A 76 40.73 -22.44 -6.11
CA SER A 76 39.59 -21.88 -5.39
C SER A 76 40.04 -21.50 -3.99
N ILE A 77 39.59 -20.33 -3.53
CA ILE A 77 39.82 -19.88 -2.16
C ILE A 77 38.57 -19.14 -1.70
N ARG A 78 38.25 -19.26 -0.41
CA ARG A 78 37.17 -18.49 0.20
C ARG A 78 37.60 -17.05 0.36
N GLU A 79 36.68 -16.10 0.26
CA GLU A 79 37.00 -14.66 0.29
C GLU A 79 37.70 -14.28 1.60
N GLU A 80 37.29 -14.91 2.72
CA GLU A 80 37.89 -14.71 4.03
C GLU A 80 39.32 -15.24 4.13
N ASP A 81 39.70 -16.28 3.39
CA ASP A 81 41.04 -16.87 3.47
C ASP A 81 42.03 -16.21 2.49
N VAL A 82 41.58 -15.25 1.66
CA VAL A 82 42.41 -14.60 0.64
C VAL A 82 43.66 -13.94 1.23
N PHE A 83 43.57 -13.39 2.45
CA PHE A 83 44.71 -12.75 3.11
C PHE A 83 45.81 -13.74 3.53
N MET A 84 45.52 -15.05 3.55
CA MET A 84 46.51 -16.09 3.85
C MET A 84 47.51 -16.32 2.71
N LEU A 85 47.24 -15.79 1.50
CA LEU A 85 48.11 -15.93 0.33
C LEU A 85 49.12 -14.79 0.24
N THR A 86 50.40 -15.07 0.46
CA THR A 86 51.47 -14.08 0.32
C THR A 86 51.79 -13.76 -1.14
N ALA A 87 51.49 -14.69 -2.07
CA ALA A 87 51.69 -14.51 -3.51
C ALA A 87 50.44 -13.99 -4.24
N ARG A 88 49.45 -13.44 -3.52
CA ARG A 88 48.17 -12.93 -4.07
C ARG A 88 48.33 -12.08 -5.33
N ALA A 89 49.25 -11.13 -5.32
CA ALA A 89 49.50 -10.21 -6.45
C ALA A 89 49.99 -10.89 -7.75
N ARG A 90 50.38 -12.17 -7.70
CA ARG A 90 50.81 -12.96 -8.88
C ARG A 90 49.66 -13.71 -9.55
N ALA A 91 48.49 -13.78 -8.92
CA ALA A 91 47.31 -14.44 -9.46
C ALA A 91 46.30 -13.41 -9.93
N LYS A 92 45.59 -13.72 -11.03
CA LYS A 92 44.41 -12.96 -11.41
C LYS A 92 43.23 -13.46 -10.60
N GLU A 93 42.73 -12.62 -9.70
CA GLU A 93 41.51 -12.89 -8.94
C GLU A 93 40.28 -12.71 -9.84
N VAL A 94 39.40 -13.70 -9.79
CA VAL A 94 38.09 -13.66 -10.45
C VAL A 94 37.04 -13.85 -9.37
N ARG A 95 36.32 -12.77 -9.05
CA ARG A 95 35.14 -12.80 -8.20
C ARG A 95 33.91 -12.89 -9.11
N PRO A 96 33.33 -14.09 -9.32
CA PRO A 96 32.13 -14.19 -10.16
C PRO A 96 30.96 -13.47 -9.46
N PRO A 97 30.28 -12.52 -10.11
CA PRO A 97 29.03 -12.00 -9.59
C PRO A 97 27.99 -13.12 -9.56
N VAL A 98 27.18 -13.17 -8.50
CA VAL A 98 26.02 -14.07 -8.49
C VAL A 98 24.90 -13.35 -9.21
N GLU A 99 24.74 -13.65 -10.51
CA GLU A 99 23.72 -13.04 -11.37
C GLU A 99 22.40 -13.82 -11.30
N GLU A 100 21.28 -13.13 -11.49
CA GLU A 100 19.94 -13.72 -11.60
C GLU A 100 19.86 -14.89 -12.59
N ALA A 101 20.58 -14.80 -13.72
CA ALA A 101 20.65 -15.86 -14.72
C ALA A 101 21.26 -17.17 -14.16
N VAL A 102 22.14 -17.09 -13.16
CA VAL A 102 22.70 -18.25 -12.47
C VAL A 102 21.66 -18.85 -11.51
N ALA A 103 20.93 -18.01 -10.78
CA ALA A 103 19.86 -18.44 -9.88
C ALA A 103 18.77 -19.21 -10.64
N GLU A 104 18.31 -18.67 -11.77
CA GLU A 104 17.33 -19.31 -12.66
C GLU A 104 17.81 -20.68 -13.15
N ARG A 105 19.07 -20.77 -13.62
CA ARG A 105 19.67 -22.04 -14.08
C ARG A 105 19.76 -23.09 -12.97
N ILE A 106 20.10 -22.68 -11.75
CA ILE A 106 20.19 -23.58 -10.59
C ILE A 106 18.81 -24.13 -10.26
N TRP A 107 17.81 -23.27 -10.18
CA TRP A 107 16.43 -23.67 -9.96
C TRP A 107 15.94 -24.65 -11.04
N HIS A 108 16.14 -24.33 -12.33
CA HIS A 108 15.75 -25.20 -13.44
C HIS A 108 16.33 -26.61 -13.30
N ARG A 109 17.64 -26.71 -13.02
CA ARG A 109 18.31 -28.00 -12.85
C ARG A 109 17.82 -28.77 -11.62
N LEU A 110 17.53 -28.09 -10.51
CA LEU A 110 16.97 -28.73 -9.31
C LEU A 110 15.53 -29.19 -9.53
N LEU A 111 14.74 -28.43 -10.30
CA LEU A 111 13.37 -28.79 -10.67
C LEU A 111 13.35 -30.03 -11.56
N GLU A 112 14.18 -30.07 -12.60
CA GLU A 112 14.33 -31.23 -13.48
C GLU A 112 14.76 -32.51 -12.72
N GLN A 113 15.56 -32.34 -11.66
CA GLN A 113 16.00 -33.43 -10.80
C GLN A 113 14.98 -33.82 -9.71
N GLY A 114 13.83 -33.14 -9.63
CA GLY A 114 12.83 -33.37 -8.57
C GLY A 114 13.31 -32.99 -7.16
N ARG A 115 14.35 -32.14 -7.06
CA ARG A 115 15.00 -31.75 -5.80
C ARG A 115 14.48 -30.44 -5.21
N THR A 116 13.50 -29.81 -5.87
CA THR A 116 12.82 -28.63 -5.36
C THR A 116 11.31 -28.69 -5.63
N SER A 117 10.52 -28.16 -4.70
CA SER A 117 9.07 -27.99 -4.86
C SER A 117 8.67 -26.57 -5.28
N TRP A 118 9.63 -25.67 -5.46
CA TRP A 118 9.37 -24.27 -5.81
C TRP A 118 8.99 -24.13 -7.28
N VAL A 119 7.89 -23.42 -7.54
CA VAL A 119 7.32 -23.20 -8.88
C VAL A 119 8.07 -22.13 -9.69
N GLY A 120 8.83 -21.27 -9.02
CA GLY A 120 9.63 -20.21 -9.65
C GLY A 120 10.88 -19.88 -8.84
N TRP A 121 11.85 -19.23 -9.48
CA TRP A 121 13.17 -18.96 -8.89
C TRP A 121 13.30 -17.57 -8.25
N ARG A 122 12.53 -16.57 -8.70
CA ARG A 122 12.66 -15.17 -8.28
C ARG A 122 12.40 -14.98 -6.79
N GLU A 123 11.27 -15.48 -6.30
CA GLU A 123 10.93 -15.35 -4.88
C GLU A 123 11.98 -16.00 -3.95
N PRO A 124 12.44 -17.26 -4.16
CA PRO A 124 13.55 -17.81 -3.38
C PRO A 124 14.84 -17.00 -3.43
N TRP A 125 15.13 -16.38 -4.57
CA TRP A 125 16.35 -15.58 -4.79
C TRP A 125 16.29 -14.24 -4.02
N GLU A 126 15.15 -13.58 -4.05
CA GLU A 126 14.91 -12.35 -3.27
C GLU A 126 14.92 -12.66 -1.77
N ARG A 127 14.26 -13.75 -1.35
CA ARG A 127 14.27 -14.21 0.05
C ARG A 127 15.66 -14.60 0.55
N SER A 128 16.58 -14.96 -0.32
CA SER A 128 17.95 -15.30 0.06
C SER A 128 18.85 -14.08 0.22
N GLY A 129 18.36 -12.86 -0.06
CA GLY A 129 19.18 -11.64 -0.05
C GLY A 129 20.31 -11.69 -1.08
N GLY A 130 20.14 -12.43 -2.19
CA GLY A 130 21.19 -12.65 -3.18
C GLY A 130 22.31 -13.60 -2.73
N LEU A 131 22.16 -14.28 -1.58
CA LEU A 131 23.15 -15.23 -1.10
C LEU A 131 22.89 -16.65 -1.65
N LEU A 132 23.90 -17.24 -2.28
CA LEU A 132 23.75 -18.47 -3.05
C LEU A 132 23.47 -19.72 -2.18
N LEU A 133 24.07 -19.81 -0.99
CA LEU A 133 23.88 -20.98 -0.12
C LEU A 133 22.47 -21.01 0.45
N GLU A 134 21.96 -19.85 0.85
CA GLU A 134 20.64 -19.56 1.35
C GLU A 134 19.62 -19.86 0.26
N PHE A 135 19.87 -19.38 -0.97
CA PHE A 135 19.06 -19.70 -2.14
C PHE A 135 18.96 -21.22 -2.36
N THR A 136 20.10 -21.92 -2.39
CA THR A 136 20.10 -23.38 -2.58
C THR A 136 19.40 -24.10 -1.43
N HIS A 137 19.53 -23.62 -0.19
CA HIS A 137 18.86 -24.20 0.96
C HIS A 137 17.33 -24.00 0.90
N ILE A 138 16.86 -22.80 0.53
CA ILE A 138 15.43 -22.52 0.31
C ILE A 138 14.90 -23.47 -0.77
N LEU A 139 15.65 -23.68 -1.85
CA LEU A 139 15.25 -24.58 -2.93
C LEU A 139 15.27 -26.07 -2.54
N THR A 140 16.25 -26.54 -1.75
CA THR A 140 16.46 -27.97 -1.47
C THR A 140 16.05 -28.42 -0.07
N ARG A 141 15.47 -27.55 0.76
CA ARG A 141 15.01 -27.83 2.13
C ARG A 141 16.09 -28.46 3.05
N GLY A 142 17.24 -27.81 3.28
CA GLY A 142 18.10 -28.20 4.41
C GLY A 142 19.56 -28.49 4.12
N GLU A 143 19.82 -29.54 3.35
CA GLU A 143 21.00 -30.39 3.56
C GLU A 143 22.37 -29.67 3.51
N ARG A 144 22.54 -28.69 2.61
CA ARG A 144 23.85 -28.09 2.37
C ARG A 144 24.26 -27.05 3.42
N ILE A 145 23.33 -26.19 3.86
CA ILE A 145 23.66 -25.15 4.85
C ILE A 145 23.90 -25.78 6.22
N GLU A 146 23.13 -26.81 6.57
CA GLU A 146 23.25 -27.53 7.84
C GLU A 146 24.62 -28.17 7.97
N THR A 147 25.07 -28.87 6.92
CA THR A 147 26.38 -29.51 6.89
C THR A 147 27.50 -28.48 7.07
N VAL A 148 27.42 -27.32 6.39
CA VAL A 148 28.44 -26.27 6.48
C VAL A 148 28.46 -25.62 7.88
N LEU A 149 27.30 -25.26 8.42
CA LEU A 149 27.19 -24.63 9.73
C LEU A 149 27.62 -25.61 10.85
N SER A 150 27.25 -26.89 10.74
CA SER A 150 27.68 -27.94 11.68
C SER A 150 29.20 -28.07 11.68
N GLU A 151 29.85 -28.15 10.51
CA GLU A 151 31.31 -28.24 10.43
C GLU A 151 31.99 -26.99 11.04
N GLN A 152 31.41 -25.81 10.84
CA GLN A 152 31.90 -24.54 11.42
C GLN A 152 31.76 -24.49 12.95
N VAL A 153 30.69 -25.05 13.52
CA VAL A 153 30.49 -25.16 14.98
C VAL A 153 31.40 -26.25 15.56
N ASP A 154 31.47 -27.43 14.94
CA ASP A 154 32.32 -28.54 15.36
C ASP A 154 33.82 -28.19 15.34
N ARG A 155 34.25 -27.37 14.37
CA ARG A 155 35.61 -26.83 14.33
C ARG A 155 35.93 -26.01 15.58
N ARG A 156 35.00 -25.15 16.02
CA ARG A 156 35.19 -24.29 17.20
C ARG A 156 35.27 -25.09 18.49
N LEU A 157 34.46 -26.15 18.60
CA LEU A 157 34.53 -27.10 19.70
C LEU A 157 35.89 -27.80 19.75
N ARG A 158 36.41 -28.27 18.61
CA ARG A 158 37.73 -28.93 18.53
C ARG A 158 38.90 -28.01 18.84
N GLU A 159 38.77 -26.72 18.53
CA GLU A 159 39.81 -25.71 18.72
C GLU A 159 39.69 -24.93 20.03
N SER A 160 38.78 -25.32 20.93
CA SER A 160 38.55 -24.67 22.24
C SER A 160 38.28 -23.16 22.13
N ARG A 161 37.46 -22.77 21.15
CA ARG A 161 37.10 -21.37 20.89
C ARG A 161 35.82 -20.97 21.63
N ASP A 162 35.83 -21.08 22.95
CA ASP A 162 34.64 -20.95 23.80
C ASP A 162 34.00 -19.56 23.72
N ALA A 163 34.81 -18.50 23.63
CA ALA A 163 34.32 -17.14 23.47
C ALA A 163 33.54 -16.95 22.15
N GLU A 164 34.02 -17.54 21.04
CA GLU A 164 33.33 -17.48 19.75
C GLU A 164 31.99 -18.22 19.81
N LEU A 165 31.91 -19.36 20.51
CA LEU A 165 30.67 -20.11 20.70
C LEU A 165 29.67 -19.36 21.60
N ALA A 166 30.15 -18.71 22.66
CA ALA A 166 29.31 -17.89 23.54
C ALA A 166 28.70 -16.69 22.79
N ILE A 167 29.52 -15.99 21.99
CA ILE A 167 29.05 -14.91 21.11
C ILE A 167 28.01 -15.45 20.13
N LEU A 168 28.32 -16.53 19.41
CA LEU A 168 27.42 -17.14 18.43
C LEU A 168 26.08 -17.54 19.02
N ARG A 169 26.06 -18.13 20.22
CA ARG A 169 24.83 -18.57 20.88
C ARG A 169 23.87 -17.40 21.14
N VAL A 170 24.38 -16.27 21.64
CA VAL A 170 23.58 -15.08 21.93
C VAL A 170 23.20 -14.34 20.65
N THR A 171 24.14 -14.15 19.72
CA THR A 171 23.87 -13.47 18.44
C THR A 171 22.90 -14.26 17.58
N SER A 172 22.95 -15.58 17.61
CA SER A 172 22.01 -16.43 16.89
C SER A 172 20.58 -16.30 17.44
N LEU A 173 20.40 -16.23 18.77
CA LEU A 173 19.09 -15.99 19.37
C LEU A 173 18.54 -14.60 19.04
N ALA A 174 19.35 -13.54 19.16
CA ALA A 174 18.90 -12.20 18.80
C ALA A 174 18.54 -12.13 17.31
N SER A 175 19.38 -12.68 16.45
CA SER A 175 19.23 -12.54 15.01
C SER A 175 18.10 -13.39 14.43
N MET A 176 17.79 -14.56 15.02
CA MET A 176 16.58 -15.31 14.64
C MET A 176 15.30 -14.55 15.01
N ALA A 177 15.35 -13.70 16.03
CA ALA A 177 14.27 -12.81 16.42
C ALA A 177 14.24 -11.52 15.58
N GLY A 178 15.23 -11.28 14.70
CA GLY A 178 15.40 -10.00 13.99
C GLY A 178 15.93 -8.87 14.89
N ALA A 179 16.49 -9.20 16.05
CA ALA A 179 17.09 -8.26 17.00
C ALA A 179 18.59 -8.06 16.75
N THR A 180 19.08 -6.88 17.11
CA THR A 180 20.50 -6.52 17.03
C THR A 180 21.13 -6.42 18.43
N ILE A 181 22.45 -6.64 18.50
CA ILE A 181 23.22 -6.65 19.75
C ILE A 181 24.21 -5.49 19.79
N ASP A 182 24.36 -4.89 20.97
CA ASP A 182 25.42 -3.92 21.26
C ASP A 182 26.68 -4.65 21.72
N ALA A 183 27.81 -4.45 21.04
CA ALA A 183 29.07 -5.14 21.34
C ALA A 183 29.54 -4.92 22.79
N GLU A 184 29.40 -3.71 23.32
CA GLU A 184 29.79 -3.38 24.69
C GLU A 184 28.94 -4.11 25.73
N ARG A 185 27.62 -4.18 25.50
CA ARG A 185 26.69 -4.91 26.37
C ARG A 185 26.95 -6.41 26.31
N LEU A 186 27.24 -6.94 25.11
CA LEU A 186 27.61 -8.34 24.91
C LEU A 186 28.88 -8.73 25.68
N SER A 187 29.90 -7.87 25.67
CA SER A 187 31.13 -8.07 26.46
C SER A 187 30.81 -8.26 27.94
N THR A 188 29.94 -7.40 28.47
CA THR A 188 29.54 -7.38 29.89
C THR A 188 28.68 -8.58 30.25
N ALA A 189 27.70 -8.93 29.40
CA ALA A 189 26.78 -10.03 29.64
C ALA A 189 27.44 -11.40 29.59
N LEU A 190 28.47 -11.56 28.74
CA LEU A 190 29.21 -12.82 28.59
C LEU A 190 30.47 -12.91 29.47
N ASP A 191 30.82 -11.84 30.20
CA ASP A 191 32.07 -11.72 30.97
C ASP A 191 33.33 -12.00 30.11
N ILE A 192 33.34 -11.45 28.88
CA ILE A 192 34.44 -11.61 27.92
C ILE A 192 35.26 -10.32 27.88
N ALA A 193 36.59 -10.44 27.93
CA ALA A 193 37.49 -9.29 27.79
C ALA A 193 37.33 -8.62 26.41
N PRO A 194 37.37 -7.27 26.30
CA PRO A 194 37.13 -6.57 25.03
C PRO A 194 38.06 -7.01 23.88
N GLY A 195 39.31 -7.38 24.17
CA GLY A 195 40.25 -7.89 23.18
C GLY A 195 39.88 -9.27 22.64
N ASP A 196 39.33 -10.15 23.48
CA ASP A 196 38.85 -11.47 23.06
C ASP A 196 37.55 -11.36 22.28
N LEU A 197 36.64 -10.48 22.71
CA LEU A 197 35.43 -10.15 21.97
C LEU A 197 35.77 -9.63 20.56
N SER A 198 36.70 -8.69 20.45
CA SER A 198 37.10 -8.10 19.16
C SER A 198 37.70 -9.15 18.21
N ARG A 199 38.56 -10.04 18.73
CA ARG A 199 39.13 -11.14 17.93
C ARG A 199 38.08 -12.15 17.50
N GLY A 200 37.16 -12.49 18.40
CA GLY A 200 36.06 -13.40 18.13
C GLY A 200 35.12 -12.84 17.05
N LEU A 201 34.62 -11.61 17.24
CA LEU A 201 33.73 -10.94 16.29
C LEU A 201 34.36 -10.80 14.91
N ARG A 202 35.62 -10.36 14.83
CA ARG A 202 36.31 -10.24 13.53
C ARG A 202 36.28 -11.56 12.76
N ARG A 203 36.62 -12.67 13.40
CA ARG A 203 36.60 -14.00 12.76
C ARG A 203 35.18 -14.45 12.39
N LEU A 204 34.19 -14.19 13.25
CA LEU A 204 32.79 -14.55 12.97
C LEU A 204 32.22 -13.73 11.80
N ILE A 205 32.64 -12.47 11.66
CA ILE A 205 32.29 -11.60 10.52
C ILE A 205 32.98 -12.10 9.25
N ASP A 206 34.30 -12.33 9.32
CA ASP A 206 35.07 -12.84 8.19
C ASP A 206 34.48 -14.19 7.70
N GLU A 207 34.08 -15.08 8.61
CA GLU A 207 33.44 -16.37 8.28
C GLU A 207 31.93 -16.28 7.93
N HIS A 208 31.36 -15.08 7.81
CA HIS A 208 29.96 -14.87 7.44
C HIS A 208 28.98 -15.62 8.36
N LEU A 209 29.27 -15.64 9.66
CA LEU A 209 28.39 -16.16 10.70
C LEU A 209 27.62 -15.05 11.41
N VAL A 210 28.24 -13.87 11.54
CA VAL A 210 27.62 -12.63 12.00
C VAL A 210 28.02 -11.49 11.07
N SER A 211 27.34 -10.36 11.15
CA SER A 211 27.60 -9.13 10.42
C SER A 211 27.68 -7.97 11.42
N ALA A 212 28.44 -6.94 11.06
CA ALA A 212 28.48 -5.69 11.80
C ALA A 212 27.88 -4.57 10.93
N LYS A 213 26.99 -3.77 11.52
CA LYS A 213 26.44 -2.57 10.89
C LYS A 213 27.44 -1.42 10.99
N GLU A 214 27.21 -0.38 10.17
CA GLU A 214 28.01 0.85 10.19
C GLU A 214 27.98 1.55 11.57
N ASP A 215 26.92 1.35 12.34
CA ASP A 215 26.75 1.88 13.71
C ASP A 215 27.41 1.01 14.81
N GLY A 216 28.10 -0.08 14.43
CA GLY A 216 28.79 -0.97 15.36
C GLY A 216 27.90 -2.04 16.00
N ARG A 217 26.62 -2.13 15.63
CA ARG A 217 25.73 -3.20 16.09
C ARG A 217 26.01 -4.51 15.37
N ILE A 218 25.76 -5.62 16.08
CA ILE A 218 26.02 -6.97 15.60
C ILE A 218 24.68 -7.66 15.29
N GLU A 219 24.60 -8.31 14.13
CA GLU A 219 23.46 -9.14 13.74
C GLU A 219 23.93 -10.39 12.99
N GLY A 220 23.03 -11.33 12.76
CA GLY A 220 23.24 -12.49 11.91
C GLY A 220 22.97 -12.13 10.45
N LEU A 221 23.58 -12.85 9.51
CA LEU A 221 23.39 -12.57 8.09
C LEU A 221 21.96 -12.83 7.61
N HIS A 222 21.26 -13.78 8.24
CA HIS A 222 19.91 -14.16 7.87
C HIS A 222 19.23 -14.92 9.02
N GLN A 223 17.94 -14.70 9.27
CA GLN A 223 17.21 -15.29 10.39
C GLN A 223 17.24 -16.83 10.39
N LEU A 224 17.08 -17.44 9.22
CA LEU A 224 17.13 -18.90 9.05
C LEU A 224 18.49 -19.50 9.45
N ARG A 225 19.60 -18.85 9.08
CA ARG A 225 20.94 -19.28 9.48
C ARG A 225 21.10 -19.19 10.99
N SER A 226 20.61 -18.10 11.58
CA SER A 226 20.67 -17.86 13.02
C SER A 226 19.86 -18.88 13.81
N ALA A 227 18.69 -19.31 13.32
CA ALA A 227 17.93 -20.40 13.92
C ALA A 227 18.75 -21.70 13.98
N MET A 228 19.34 -22.11 12.85
CA MET A 228 20.16 -23.32 12.78
C MET A 228 21.44 -23.23 13.64
N LEU A 229 22.11 -22.08 13.62
CA LEU A 229 23.29 -21.86 14.46
C LEU A 229 22.98 -21.94 15.94
N PHE A 230 21.82 -21.41 16.36
CA PHE A 230 21.37 -21.53 17.75
C PHE A 230 21.15 -23.00 18.13
N ASP A 231 20.46 -23.79 17.31
CA ASP A 231 20.23 -25.21 17.57
C ASP A 231 21.56 -25.99 17.66
N LEU A 232 22.48 -25.76 16.71
CA LEU A 232 23.81 -26.37 16.71
C LEU A 232 24.64 -25.99 17.94
N CYS A 233 24.57 -24.73 18.39
CA CYS A 233 25.26 -24.27 19.60
C CYS A 233 24.71 -24.92 20.89
N HIS A 234 23.47 -25.42 20.87
CA HIS A 234 22.85 -26.10 22.02
C HIS A 234 22.81 -27.63 21.88
N ALA A 235 23.27 -28.20 20.75
CA ALA A 235 23.29 -29.64 20.51
C ALA A 235 24.23 -30.40 21.48
N TYR A 236 25.33 -29.77 21.91
CA TYR A 236 26.32 -30.33 22.84
C TYR A 236 26.57 -29.36 24.01
N PRO A 237 25.75 -29.38 25.08
CA PRO A 237 25.69 -28.30 26.05
C PRO A 237 26.83 -28.28 27.07
N PRO A 238 27.21 -27.08 27.55
CA PRO A 238 27.07 -26.83 28.99
C PRO A 238 26.06 -25.72 29.36
N SER A 239 25.54 -24.92 28.43
CA SER A 239 24.62 -23.80 28.72
C SER A 239 23.19 -24.06 28.23
N ALA A 240 22.21 -23.95 29.13
CA ALA A 240 20.80 -24.11 28.80
C ALA A 240 20.26 -22.91 27.98
N PRO A 241 19.26 -23.10 27.10
CA PRO A 241 18.62 -22.01 26.36
C PRO A 241 18.12 -20.86 27.23
N SER A 242 17.64 -21.14 28.45
CA SER A 242 17.22 -20.11 29.41
C SER A 242 18.36 -19.16 29.83
N ARG A 243 19.59 -19.67 29.94
CA ARG A 243 20.78 -18.84 30.19
C ARG A 243 21.09 -17.95 28.99
N THR A 244 20.99 -18.48 27.77
CA THR A 244 21.14 -17.70 26.54
C THR A 244 20.14 -16.55 26.47
N VAL A 245 18.90 -16.80 26.86
CA VAL A 245 17.85 -15.78 26.90
C VAL A 245 18.22 -14.65 27.86
N ILE A 246 18.70 -14.97 29.06
CA ILE A 246 19.15 -13.96 30.04
C ILE A 246 20.28 -13.11 29.46
N GLU A 247 21.30 -13.76 28.89
CA GLU A 247 22.47 -13.07 28.30
C GLU A 247 22.04 -12.21 27.09
N ALA A 248 21.11 -12.69 26.26
CA ALA A 248 20.55 -11.93 25.16
C ALA A 248 19.78 -10.70 25.64
N VAL A 249 18.91 -10.83 26.65
CA VAL A 249 18.17 -9.70 27.23
C VAL A 249 19.11 -8.60 27.73
N HIS A 250 20.29 -8.96 28.27
CA HIS A 250 21.26 -7.96 28.70
C HIS A 250 22.13 -7.39 27.56
N SER A 251 22.20 -8.06 26.42
CA SER A 251 23.09 -7.69 25.30
C SER A 251 22.40 -6.94 24.16
N VAL A 252 21.11 -7.19 23.91
CA VAL A 252 20.39 -6.58 22.78
C VAL A 252 20.21 -5.08 22.96
N HIS A 253 20.21 -4.35 21.84
CA HIS A 253 19.86 -2.94 21.83
C HIS A 253 18.43 -2.73 22.36
N SER A 254 18.17 -1.61 23.06
CA SER A 254 16.85 -1.33 23.64
C SER A 254 15.71 -1.36 22.60
N ASP A 255 15.94 -0.84 21.40
CA ASP A 255 14.98 -0.88 20.27
C ASP A 255 14.67 -2.30 19.79
N SER A 256 15.56 -3.27 20.05
CA SER A 256 15.42 -4.65 19.60
C SER A 256 14.73 -5.58 20.61
N LEU A 257 14.37 -5.06 21.80
CA LEU A 257 13.67 -5.85 22.83
C LEU A 257 12.25 -6.26 22.41
N GLU A 258 11.58 -5.48 21.55
CA GLU A 258 10.26 -5.85 21.01
C GLU A 258 10.34 -7.15 20.22
N ALA A 259 11.29 -7.22 19.28
CA ALA A 259 11.50 -8.37 18.42
C ALA A 259 11.95 -9.60 19.23
N LEU A 260 12.90 -9.42 20.15
CA LEU A 260 13.36 -10.49 21.05
C LEU A 260 12.22 -11.02 21.94
N GLY A 261 11.45 -10.13 22.57
CA GLY A 261 10.36 -10.50 23.47
C GLY A 261 9.24 -11.24 22.75
N ALA A 262 8.82 -10.74 21.58
CA ALA A 262 7.84 -11.41 20.73
C ALA A 262 8.30 -12.84 20.38
N HIS A 263 9.56 -13.01 19.96
CA HIS A 263 10.09 -14.31 19.57
C HIS A 263 10.23 -15.29 20.75
N VAL A 264 10.89 -14.87 21.84
CA VAL A 264 11.21 -15.76 22.97
C VAL A 264 9.95 -16.29 23.66
N LEU A 265 8.98 -15.42 23.93
CA LEU A 265 7.75 -15.81 24.62
C LEU A 265 6.89 -16.78 23.80
N VAL A 266 7.00 -16.71 22.48
CA VAL A 266 6.20 -17.50 21.54
C VAL A 266 6.87 -18.83 21.17
N ASN A 267 8.20 -18.86 21.03
CA ASN A 267 8.95 -20.04 20.56
C ASN A 267 9.71 -20.78 21.67
N HIS A 268 9.96 -20.12 22.82
CA HIS A 268 10.67 -20.70 23.96
C HIS A 268 9.88 -20.53 25.28
N PRO A 269 8.65 -21.10 25.39
CA PRO A 269 7.79 -20.90 26.55
C PRO A 269 8.41 -21.37 27.88
N GLY A 270 9.33 -22.34 27.85
CA GLY A 270 10.09 -22.79 29.03
C GLY A 270 11.08 -21.76 29.58
N ALA A 271 11.41 -20.71 28.82
CA ALA A 271 12.32 -19.64 29.23
C ALA A 271 11.60 -18.34 29.62
N THR A 272 10.26 -18.30 29.59
CA THR A 272 9.46 -17.08 29.87
C THR A 272 9.78 -16.47 31.23
N SER A 273 9.84 -17.26 32.29
CA SER A 273 10.14 -16.74 33.64
C SER A 273 11.55 -16.13 33.73
N ALA A 274 12.53 -16.77 33.09
CA ALA A 274 13.90 -16.27 33.00
C ALA A 274 13.98 -14.96 32.19
N PHE A 275 13.22 -14.87 31.09
CA PHE A 275 13.12 -13.66 30.28
C PHE A 275 12.54 -12.49 31.08
N VAL A 276 11.39 -12.68 31.74
CA VAL A 276 10.73 -11.64 32.55
C VAL A 276 11.64 -11.16 33.67
N ALA A 277 12.28 -12.08 34.39
CA ALA A 277 13.19 -11.74 35.48
C ALA A 277 14.43 -10.95 34.99
N ALA A 278 15.06 -11.37 33.88
CA ALA A 278 16.20 -10.67 33.31
C ALA A 278 15.83 -9.27 32.80
N LEU A 279 14.64 -9.14 32.20
CA LEU A 279 14.14 -7.88 31.67
C LEU A 279 13.80 -6.90 32.80
N ALA A 280 13.12 -7.36 33.85
CA ALA A 280 12.88 -6.59 35.05
C ALA A 280 14.20 -6.11 35.67
N SER A 281 15.19 -7.01 35.82
CA SER A 281 16.51 -6.65 36.34
C SER A 281 17.23 -5.60 35.48
N ARG A 282 17.13 -5.69 34.14
CA ARG A 282 17.70 -4.69 33.23
C ARG A 282 17.03 -3.33 33.42
N LEU A 283 15.70 -3.30 33.44
CA LEU A 283 14.92 -2.06 33.58
C LEU A 283 15.13 -1.39 34.94
N GLU A 284 15.21 -2.15 36.02
CA GLU A 284 15.55 -1.65 37.37
C GLU A 284 16.96 -1.03 37.43
N ARG A 285 17.90 -1.53 36.63
CA ARG A 285 19.27 -1.00 36.61
C ARG A 285 19.40 0.23 35.72
N GLU A 286 18.82 0.18 34.52
CA GLU A 286 19.05 1.18 33.47
C GLU A 286 18.06 2.34 33.51
N HIS A 287 16.84 2.11 34.01
CA HIS A 287 15.75 3.09 33.99
C HIS A 287 15.51 3.70 32.60
N ASP A 288 15.70 2.91 31.54
CA ASP A 288 15.57 3.33 30.15
C ASP A 288 14.10 3.25 29.68
N PRO A 289 13.44 4.38 29.36
CA PRO A 289 12.07 4.38 28.84
C PRO A 289 11.92 3.65 27.52
N VAL A 290 12.93 3.69 26.64
CA VAL A 290 12.89 3.02 25.34
C VAL A 290 12.79 1.52 25.53
N ALA A 291 13.62 0.97 26.42
CA ALA A 291 13.59 -0.45 26.77
C ALA A 291 12.24 -0.88 27.37
N LEU A 292 11.58 -0.03 28.17
CA LEU A 292 10.26 -0.33 28.73
C LEU A 292 9.18 -0.40 27.62
N VAL A 293 9.16 0.56 26.70
CA VAL A 293 8.19 0.61 25.60
C VAL A 293 8.33 -0.59 24.68
N THR A 294 9.55 -0.92 24.27
CA THR A 294 9.82 -2.01 23.34
C THR A 294 9.57 -3.36 23.99
N ALA A 295 9.92 -3.53 25.27
CA ALA A 295 9.57 -4.68 26.09
C ALA A 295 8.05 -4.93 26.11
N LEU A 296 7.26 -3.91 26.50
CA LEU A 296 5.80 -4.03 26.59
C LEU A 296 5.18 -4.30 25.22
N SER A 297 5.70 -3.67 24.16
CA SER A 297 5.23 -3.89 22.79
C SER A 297 5.47 -5.33 22.33
N GLY A 298 6.67 -5.89 22.58
CA GLY A 298 7.01 -7.27 22.23
C GLY A 298 6.22 -8.29 23.03
N MET A 299 6.01 -8.03 24.32
CA MET A 299 5.13 -8.84 25.17
C MET A 299 3.67 -8.79 24.71
N GLY A 300 3.19 -7.62 24.29
CA GLY A 300 1.87 -7.46 23.69
C GLY A 300 1.74 -8.26 22.39
N GLN A 301 2.76 -8.23 21.52
CA GLN A 301 2.79 -9.04 20.31
C GLN A 301 2.80 -10.55 20.63
N ALA A 302 3.54 -10.98 21.64
CA ALA A 302 3.54 -12.37 22.10
C ALA A 302 2.16 -12.80 22.63
N HIS A 303 1.47 -11.94 23.39
CA HIS A 303 0.10 -12.19 23.85
C HIS A 303 -0.87 -12.40 22.69
N ILE A 304 -0.80 -11.54 21.67
CA ILE A 304 -1.59 -11.64 20.45
C ILE A 304 -1.34 -12.99 19.77
N GLU A 305 -0.08 -13.35 19.54
CA GLU A 305 0.28 -14.58 18.83
C GLU A 305 -0.09 -15.85 19.61
N ALA A 306 0.14 -15.86 20.93
CA ALA A 306 -0.24 -16.98 21.79
C ALA A 306 -1.76 -17.18 21.81
N THR A 307 -2.53 -16.09 21.94
CA THR A 307 -4.01 -16.15 21.91
C THR A 307 -4.50 -16.63 20.54
N LEU A 308 -3.95 -16.07 19.45
CA LEU A 308 -4.35 -16.44 18.11
C LEU A 308 -4.00 -17.87 17.73
N ARG A 309 -2.86 -18.42 18.17
CA ARG A 309 -2.52 -19.84 17.94
C ARG A 309 -3.60 -20.78 18.49
N ALA A 310 -4.15 -20.47 19.67
CA ALA A 310 -5.26 -21.22 20.24
C ALA A 310 -6.56 -21.00 19.46
N TRP A 311 -6.89 -19.74 19.17
CA TRP A 311 -8.10 -19.35 18.43
C TRP A 311 -8.18 -20.01 17.05
N VAL A 312 -7.11 -19.88 16.25
CA VAL A 312 -7.01 -20.38 14.88
C VAL A 312 -7.17 -21.89 14.84
N ALA A 313 -6.49 -22.63 15.72
CA ALA A 313 -6.61 -24.08 15.79
C ALA A 313 -8.06 -24.52 16.08
N GLU A 314 -8.73 -23.84 17.01
CA GLU A 314 -10.12 -24.16 17.38
C GLU A 314 -11.11 -23.84 16.24
N VAL A 315 -11.07 -22.65 15.65
CA VAL A 315 -12.03 -22.28 14.60
C VAL A 315 -11.83 -23.07 13.31
N LEU A 316 -10.59 -23.45 12.97
CA LEU A 316 -10.32 -24.37 11.87
C LEU A 316 -10.94 -25.75 12.16
N SER A 317 -10.81 -26.25 13.39
CA SER A 317 -11.44 -27.52 13.81
C SER A 317 -12.97 -27.46 13.81
N ALA A 318 -13.55 -26.28 14.06
CA ALA A 318 -14.98 -26.01 13.95
C ALA A 318 -15.46 -25.83 12.49
N GLY A 319 -14.56 -25.92 11.51
CA GLY A 319 -14.87 -25.88 10.09
C GLY A 319 -14.97 -24.47 9.49
N LEU A 320 -14.41 -23.46 10.15
CA LEU A 320 -14.23 -22.14 9.54
C LEU A 320 -13.10 -22.20 8.50
N GLU A 321 -13.32 -21.61 7.34
CA GLU A 321 -12.32 -21.60 6.27
C GLU A 321 -11.17 -20.62 6.56
N PRO A 322 -9.91 -20.94 6.19
CA PRO A 322 -8.75 -20.09 6.49
C PRO A 322 -8.89 -18.64 6.00
N SER A 323 -9.53 -18.42 4.85
CA SER A 323 -9.77 -17.08 4.29
C SER A 323 -10.69 -16.19 5.15
N GLN A 324 -11.47 -16.76 6.07
CA GLN A 324 -12.40 -16.02 6.93
C GLN A 324 -11.84 -15.71 8.32
N ILE A 325 -10.68 -16.25 8.68
CA ILE A 325 -10.11 -16.14 10.03
C ILE A 325 -9.78 -14.70 10.39
N THR A 326 -9.20 -13.93 9.48
CA THR A 326 -8.85 -12.52 9.72
C THR A 326 -10.10 -11.66 9.95
N LEU A 327 -11.18 -11.95 9.22
CA LEU A 327 -12.47 -11.29 9.41
C LEU A 327 -13.09 -11.66 10.76
N ALA A 328 -13.04 -12.95 11.14
CA ALA A 328 -13.50 -13.40 12.44
C ALA A 328 -12.72 -12.73 13.59
N ALA A 329 -11.39 -12.69 13.48
CA ALA A 329 -10.51 -12.02 14.45
C ALA A 329 -10.81 -10.52 14.54
N ARG A 330 -11.01 -9.83 13.40
CA ARG A 330 -11.39 -8.41 13.36
C ARG A 330 -12.68 -8.14 14.14
N PHE A 331 -13.74 -8.90 13.88
CA PHE A 331 -15.02 -8.72 14.58
C PHE A 331 -14.93 -9.11 16.07
N ALA A 332 -14.12 -10.11 16.41
CA ALA A 332 -13.91 -10.53 17.79
C ALA A 332 -13.17 -9.45 18.59
N VAL A 333 -12.04 -8.94 18.07
CA VAL A 333 -11.18 -7.95 18.74
C VAL A 333 -11.85 -6.57 18.81
N ALA A 334 -12.57 -6.16 17.75
CA ALA A 334 -13.31 -4.90 17.75
C ALA A 334 -14.59 -4.94 18.60
N ASN A 335 -14.95 -6.10 19.18
CA ASN A 335 -16.15 -6.32 19.98
C ASN A 335 -17.46 -5.82 19.33
N ILE A 336 -17.55 -5.93 18.01
CA ILE A 336 -18.69 -5.44 17.22
C ILE A 336 -19.89 -6.36 17.42
N ASP A 337 -21.07 -5.86 17.76
CA ASP A 337 -22.26 -6.72 17.76
C ASP A 337 -22.61 -7.17 16.33
N VAL A 338 -22.41 -8.45 16.07
CA VAL A 338 -22.67 -9.07 14.76
C VAL A 338 -24.07 -9.68 14.67
N SER A 339 -24.86 -9.66 15.75
CA SER A 339 -26.15 -10.37 15.85
C SER A 339 -27.15 -9.95 14.75
N SER A 340 -27.16 -8.66 14.41
CA SER A 340 -28.01 -8.09 13.35
C SER A 340 -27.40 -8.17 11.94
N MET A 341 -26.13 -8.55 11.81
CA MET A 341 -25.43 -8.58 10.53
C MET A 341 -25.77 -9.85 9.72
N PRO A 342 -25.86 -9.77 8.38
CA PRO A 342 -26.16 -10.91 7.51
C PRO A 342 -24.93 -11.80 7.27
N LEU A 343 -24.33 -12.34 8.34
CA LEU A 343 -23.16 -13.23 8.29
C LEU A 343 -23.56 -14.71 8.30
N PRO A 344 -22.80 -15.61 7.65
CA PRO A 344 -22.97 -17.05 7.77
C PRO A 344 -22.87 -17.52 9.23
N ASP A 345 -23.69 -18.50 9.62
CA ASP A 345 -23.74 -19.01 11.00
C ASP A 345 -22.38 -19.52 11.50
N ARG A 346 -21.58 -20.14 10.62
CA ARG A 346 -20.22 -20.59 10.95
C ARG A 346 -19.32 -19.45 11.41
N LEU A 347 -19.31 -18.34 10.67
CA LEU A 347 -18.53 -17.15 10.99
C LEU A 347 -19.05 -16.49 12.27
N ARG A 348 -20.37 -16.38 12.44
CA ARG A 348 -21.00 -15.85 13.64
C ARG A 348 -20.64 -16.67 14.89
N ASN A 349 -20.71 -17.99 14.79
CA ASN A 349 -20.36 -18.91 15.87
C ASN A 349 -18.87 -18.80 16.21
N ALA A 350 -17.99 -18.74 15.19
CA ALA A 350 -16.57 -18.53 15.41
C ALA A 350 -16.32 -17.22 16.18
N ILE A 351 -16.87 -16.09 15.75
CA ILE A 351 -16.73 -14.79 16.44
C ILE A 351 -17.17 -14.89 17.91
N GLY A 352 -18.27 -15.59 18.20
CA GLY A 352 -18.75 -15.81 19.57
C GLY A 352 -17.79 -16.61 20.45
N VAL A 353 -17.14 -17.65 19.91
CA VAL A 353 -16.17 -18.50 20.63
C VAL A 353 -14.89 -17.75 20.97
N LEU A 354 -14.46 -16.81 20.11
CA LEU A 354 -13.20 -16.08 20.29
C LEU A 354 -13.26 -15.04 21.42
N ARG A 355 -14.40 -14.35 21.60
CA ARG A 355 -14.54 -13.21 22.55
C ARG A 355 -14.13 -13.47 24.01
N PRO A 356 -14.46 -14.60 24.65
CA PRO A 356 -14.21 -14.77 26.09
C PRO A 356 -12.83 -15.34 26.45
N ARG A 357 -11.96 -15.70 25.49
CA ARG A 357 -10.77 -16.52 25.75
C ARG A 357 -9.47 -15.82 25.34
N SER A 358 -8.84 -15.07 26.23
CA SER A 358 -7.49 -14.56 26.02
C SER A 358 -6.45 -15.40 26.77
N ALA A 359 -5.24 -15.52 26.23
CA ALA A 359 -4.11 -16.05 27.00
C ALA A 359 -3.75 -15.09 28.14
N ALA A 360 -3.00 -15.58 29.14
CA ALA A 360 -2.42 -14.68 30.14
C ALA A 360 -1.55 -13.61 29.45
N ASP A 361 -1.66 -12.36 29.91
CA ASP A 361 -0.90 -11.24 29.35
C ASP A 361 0.45 -11.10 30.07
N PRO A 362 1.58 -11.41 29.41
CA PRO A 362 2.90 -11.39 30.03
C PRO A 362 3.35 -9.96 30.40
N ARG A 363 2.70 -8.92 29.86
CA ARG A 363 2.95 -7.53 30.27
C ARG A 363 2.60 -7.31 31.75
N THR A 364 1.56 -7.98 32.26
CA THR A 364 1.14 -7.88 33.67
C THR A 364 2.22 -8.44 34.61
N ASP A 365 2.88 -9.53 34.22
CA ASP A 365 3.96 -10.14 35.02
C ASP A 365 5.18 -9.23 35.10
N LEU A 366 5.58 -8.60 33.98
CA LEU A 366 6.68 -7.63 33.95
C LEU A 366 6.38 -6.41 34.83
N LEU A 367 5.20 -5.81 34.67
CA LEU A 367 4.81 -4.63 35.47
C LEU A 367 4.71 -4.94 36.97
N SER A 368 4.37 -6.18 37.32
CA SER A 368 4.32 -6.63 38.72
C SER A 368 5.72 -6.91 39.30
N ALA A 369 6.68 -7.27 38.46
CA ALA A 369 8.07 -7.52 38.86
C ALA A 369 8.89 -6.23 39.08
N LEU A 370 8.45 -5.11 38.50
CA LEU A 370 9.12 -3.81 38.63
C LEU A 370 8.75 -3.08 39.92
N SER A 371 9.72 -2.40 40.50
CA SER A 371 9.55 -1.54 41.67
C SER A 371 8.75 -0.29 41.31
N ARG A 372 7.92 0.18 42.25
CA ARG A 372 7.13 1.42 42.08
C ARG A 372 8.03 2.62 41.79
N THR A 373 9.23 2.65 42.38
CA THR A 373 10.22 3.71 42.20
C THR A 373 10.78 3.73 40.79
N SER A 374 11.20 2.59 40.24
CA SER A 374 11.78 2.53 38.89
C SER A 374 10.73 2.76 37.81
N LEU A 375 9.51 2.24 37.98
CA LEU A 375 8.38 2.57 37.10
C LEU A 375 8.09 4.08 37.09
N HIS A 376 8.00 4.71 38.27
CA HIS A 376 7.78 6.14 38.35
C HIS A 376 8.91 6.93 37.68
N GLN A 377 10.16 6.55 37.91
CA GLN A 377 11.32 7.20 37.30
C GLN A 377 11.27 7.08 35.77
N MET A 378 11.09 5.88 35.21
CA MET A 378 11.02 5.69 33.77
C MET A 378 9.87 6.51 33.14
N VAL A 379 8.67 6.47 33.73
CA VAL A 379 7.50 7.18 33.19
C VAL A 379 7.67 8.70 33.26
N THR A 380 8.22 9.23 34.34
CA THR A 380 8.39 10.69 34.52
C THR A 380 9.56 11.29 33.75
N THR A 381 10.55 10.49 33.35
CA THR A 381 11.67 10.93 32.49
C THR A 381 11.36 10.76 30.99
N THR A 382 10.19 10.23 30.65
CA THR A 382 9.78 9.96 29.27
C THR A 382 9.33 11.26 28.58
N ASP A 383 9.85 11.55 27.38
CA ASP A 383 9.34 12.62 26.52
C ASP A 383 7.97 12.28 25.91
N ILE A 384 7.33 13.25 25.26
CA ILE A 384 5.97 13.07 24.75
C ILE A 384 5.85 11.94 23.70
N HIS A 385 6.86 11.77 22.83
CA HIS A 385 6.81 10.80 21.73
C HIS A 385 6.92 9.39 22.28
N ARG A 386 7.84 9.20 23.24
CA ARG A 386 7.98 7.94 23.96
C ARG A 386 6.79 7.66 24.88
N LEU A 387 6.15 8.68 25.45
CA LEU A 387 4.95 8.54 26.26
C LEU A 387 3.77 8.05 25.41
N ARG A 388 3.62 8.58 24.20
CA ARG A 388 2.65 8.07 23.21
C ARG A 388 2.92 6.61 22.86
N ALA A 389 4.18 6.24 22.61
CA ALA A 389 4.54 4.85 22.32
C ALA A 389 4.27 3.92 23.52
N LEU A 390 4.54 4.37 24.75
CA LEU A 390 4.21 3.66 25.98
C LEU A 390 2.71 3.40 26.09
N ILE A 391 1.87 4.42 25.88
CA ILE A 391 0.41 4.29 25.91
C ILE A 391 -0.06 3.33 24.81
N GLY A 392 0.49 3.43 23.61
CA GLY A 392 0.22 2.48 22.52
C GLY A 392 0.53 1.03 22.91
N ALA A 393 1.63 0.79 23.62
CA ALA A 393 2.02 -0.55 24.11
C ALA A 393 1.10 -1.11 25.21
N LEU A 394 0.32 -0.24 25.87
CA LEU A 394 -0.62 -0.59 26.94
C LEU A 394 -2.06 -0.82 26.45
N VAL A 395 -2.35 -0.54 25.16
CA VAL A 395 -3.69 -0.76 24.60
C VAL A 395 -4.13 -2.22 24.78
N GLY A 396 -5.39 -2.41 25.17
CA GLY A 396 -6.00 -3.70 25.44
C GLY A 396 -5.68 -4.32 26.80
N MET A 397 -4.97 -3.60 27.69
CA MET A 397 -4.65 -4.05 29.05
C MET A 397 -5.42 -3.25 30.11
N GLU A 398 -5.78 -3.90 31.21
CA GLU A 398 -6.18 -3.18 32.43
C GLU A 398 -4.97 -2.54 33.11
N LEU A 399 -5.02 -1.24 33.35
CA LEU A 399 -3.88 -0.48 33.87
C LEU A 399 -3.62 -0.77 35.37
N PRO A 400 -2.43 -1.31 35.73
CA PRO A 400 -2.07 -1.54 37.13
C PRO A 400 -1.96 -0.23 37.93
N GLU A 401 -2.29 -0.28 39.22
CA GLU A 401 -2.35 0.92 40.07
C GLU A 401 -1.00 1.65 40.22
N SER A 402 0.12 0.92 40.20
CA SER A 402 1.47 1.49 40.22
C SER A 402 1.73 2.37 38.99
N LEU A 403 1.35 1.89 37.81
CA LEU A 403 1.53 2.60 36.55
C LEU A 403 0.53 3.74 36.40
N ARG A 404 -0.73 3.55 36.84
CA ARG A 404 -1.74 4.62 36.92
C ARG A 404 -1.23 5.79 37.75
N SER A 405 -0.69 5.50 38.93
CA SER A 405 -0.11 6.52 39.82
C SER A 405 1.06 7.25 39.17
N ALA A 406 1.95 6.53 38.47
CA ALA A 406 3.08 7.13 37.76
C ALA A 406 2.63 8.06 36.62
N LEU A 407 1.65 7.64 35.81
CA LEU A 407 1.11 8.45 34.71
C LEU A 407 0.37 9.70 35.20
N LEU A 408 -0.36 9.62 36.33
CA LEU A 408 -1.00 10.78 36.96
C LEU A 408 0.02 11.82 37.46
N ALA A 409 1.23 11.40 37.80
CA ALA A 409 2.30 12.31 38.23
C ALA A 409 2.98 13.04 37.06
N VAL A 410 2.83 12.54 35.83
CA VAL A 410 3.39 13.18 34.63
C VAL A 410 2.64 14.46 34.31
N LYS A 411 3.39 15.50 33.93
CA LYS A 411 2.86 16.74 33.36
C LYS A 411 3.46 16.91 31.97
N PRO A 412 2.80 16.40 30.92
CA PRO A 412 3.32 16.52 29.56
C PRO A 412 3.42 18.00 29.15
N ASP A 413 4.53 18.37 28.53
CA ASP A 413 4.67 19.67 27.91
C ASP A 413 4.08 19.64 26.50
N PHE A 414 2.83 20.09 26.37
CA PHE A 414 2.13 20.10 25.10
C PHE A 414 2.58 21.25 24.18
N GLU A 415 3.27 22.27 24.68
CA GLU A 415 3.63 23.45 23.88
C GLU A 415 4.79 23.20 22.93
N ALA A 416 5.60 22.18 23.19
CA ALA A 416 6.78 21.83 22.39
C ALA A 416 6.47 20.90 21.19
N VAL A 417 5.19 20.61 20.92
CA VAL A 417 4.75 19.46 20.12
C VAL A 417 3.55 19.82 19.26
N ASP A 418 3.50 19.31 18.04
CA ASP A 418 2.41 19.55 17.09
C ASP A 418 1.06 19.04 17.62
N LEU A 419 -0.02 19.79 17.37
CA LEU A 419 -1.36 19.44 17.84
C LEU A 419 -1.86 18.06 17.44
N SER A 420 -1.45 17.54 16.26
CA SER A 420 -1.84 16.19 15.84
C SER A 420 -1.31 15.13 16.79
N ASP A 421 -0.05 15.24 17.20
CA ASP A 421 0.59 14.31 18.13
C ASP A 421 0.00 14.44 19.54
N VAL A 422 -0.35 15.66 19.95
CA VAL A 422 -1.03 15.92 21.23
C VAL A 422 -2.42 15.27 21.24
N ALA A 423 -3.21 15.45 20.17
CA ALA A 423 -4.53 14.85 20.05
C ALA A 423 -4.48 13.32 20.02
N ASP A 424 -3.49 12.75 19.32
CA ASP A 424 -3.23 11.31 19.31
C ASP A 424 -2.89 10.77 20.70
N LEU A 425 -1.97 11.44 21.41
CA LEU A 425 -1.59 11.06 22.78
C LEU A 425 -2.79 11.10 23.73
N LEU A 426 -3.55 12.20 23.71
CA LEU A 426 -4.71 12.40 24.58
C LEU A 426 -5.85 11.43 24.25
N GLY A 427 -6.08 11.16 22.96
CA GLY A 427 -7.02 10.14 22.53
C GLY A 427 -6.61 8.75 23.01
N ALA A 428 -5.32 8.41 22.87
CA ALA A 428 -4.80 7.11 23.29
C ALA A 428 -4.86 6.90 24.81
N ILE A 429 -4.51 7.90 25.63
CA ILE A 429 -4.64 7.76 27.09
C ILE A 429 -6.10 7.76 27.52
N HIS A 430 -6.99 8.52 26.87
CA HIS A 430 -8.42 8.48 27.14
C HIS A 430 -9.03 7.09 26.87
N LEU A 431 -8.56 6.39 25.83
CA LEU A 431 -8.97 5.02 25.53
C LEU A 431 -8.65 4.05 26.68
N ILE A 432 -7.53 4.23 27.38
CA ILE A 432 -7.08 3.36 28.46
C ILE A 432 -7.65 3.79 29.81
N ASP A 433 -7.54 5.08 30.13
CA ASP A 433 -8.08 5.70 31.34
C ASP A 433 -8.47 7.18 31.09
N PRO A 434 -9.78 7.46 30.92
CA PRO A 434 -10.28 8.83 30.75
C PRO A 434 -9.90 9.81 31.87
N ARG A 435 -9.62 9.32 33.09
CA ARG A 435 -9.28 10.16 34.24
C ARG A 435 -7.90 10.78 34.10
N ILE A 436 -6.93 10.02 33.58
CA ILE A 436 -5.57 10.51 33.33
C ILE A 436 -5.61 11.59 32.24
N ALA A 437 -6.31 11.32 31.13
CA ALA A 437 -6.50 12.29 30.04
C ALA A 437 -7.06 13.62 30.56
N SER A 438 -8.10 13.54 31.40
CA SER A 438 -8.75 14.71 31.99
C SER A 438 -7.84 15.46 32.96
N SER A 439 -6.98 14.74 33.69
CA SER A 439 -5.99 15.33 34.62
C SER A 439 -4.87 16.08 33.89
N TRP A 440 -4.47 15.62 32.69
CA TRP A 440 -3.44 16.31 31.91
C TRP A 440 -3.95 17.60 31.25
N VAL A 441 -5.25 17.67 30.95
CA VAL A 441 -5.85 18.76 30.16
C VAL A 441 -6.91 19.51 30.97
N GLU A 442 -6.47 20.11 32.08
CA GLU A 442 -7.29 21.05 32.83
C GLU A 442 -7.65 22.30 32.00
N ALA A 443 -8.65 23.07 32.46
CA ALA A 443 -9.23 24.16 31.68
C ALA A 443 -8.22 25.16 31.07
N PRO A 444 -7.17 25.61 31.78
CA PRO A 444 -6.17 26.54 31.21
C PRO A 444 -5.30 25.92 30.11
N VAL A 445 -5.01 24.62 30.19
CA VAL A 445 -4.24 23.90 29.17
C VAL A 445 -5.13 23.66 27.96
N ARG A 446 -6.36 23.18 28.20
CA ARG A 446 -7.35 22.94 27.14
C ARG A 446 -7.56 24.16 26.26
N ASN A 447 -7.80 25.32 26.86
CA ASN A 447 -8.10 26.53 26.10
C ASN A 447 -6.92 26.94 25.20
N ARG A 448 -5.68 26.82 25.70
CA ARG A 448 -4.47 27.07 24.90
C ARG A 448 -4.32 26.10 23.73
N LEU A 449 -4.60 24.82 23.94
CA LEU A 449 -4.57 23.82 22.85
C LEU A 449 -5.62 24.14 21.77
N LEU A 450 -6.83 24.53 22.15
CA LEU A 450 -7.89 24.91 21.21
C LEU A 450 -7.57 26.22 20.47
N GLU A 451 -6.90 27.18 21.12
CA GLU A 451 -6.44 28.43 20.51
C GLU A 451 -5.34 28.21 19.45
N ARG A 452 -4.55 27.15 19.57
CA ARG A 452 -3.50 26.78 18.61
C ARG A 452 -4.03 26.17 17.31
N VAL A 453 -5.25 25.63 17.31
CA VAL A 453 -5.86 24.94 16.15
C VAL A 453 -5.77 25.75 14.85
N PRO A 454 -6.23 27.01 14.77
CA PRO A 454 -6.11 27.82 13.55
C PRO A 454 -4.67 28.22 13.19
N CYS A 455 -3.71 28.07 14.09
CA CYS A 455 -2.31 28.43 13.85
C CYS A 455 -1.50 27.24 13.34
N GLU A 456 -1.81 26.01 13.75
CA GLU A 456 -1.04 24.81 13.40
C GLU A 456 -1.73 23.91 12.39
N ILE A 457 -3.06 23.80 12.43
CA ILE A 457 -3.80 22.92 11.51
C ILE A 457 -4.13 23.73 10.24
N PRO A 458 -3.65 23.29 9.06
CA PRO A 458 -3.93 23.98 7.81
C PRO A 458 -5.43 24.16 7.59
N TRP A 459 -5.82 25.34 7.13
CA TRP A 459 -7.17 25.73 6.74
C TRP A 459 -8.19 25.77 7.88
N ALA A 460 -7.81 25.38 9.09
CA ALA A 460 -8.71 25.37 10.24
C ALA A 460 -9.04 26.79 10.72
N GLY A 461 -10.28 26.97 11.14
CA GLY A 461 -10.75 28.17 11.82
C GLY A 461 -10.74 28.03 13.35
N PRO A 462 -11.10 29.12 14.06
CA PRO A 462 -11.20 29.11 15.52
C PRO A 462 -12.17 28.05 16.03
N VAL A 463 -11.90 27.51 17.23
CA VAL A 463 -12.77 26.53 17.88
C VAL A 463 -13.70 27.23 18.87
N THR A 464 -14.99 26.95 18.75
CA THR A 464 -16.01 27.36 19.73
C THR A 464 -16.51 26.17 20.53
N VAL A 465 -16.91 26.44 21.77
CA VAL A 465 -17.44 25.42 22.68
C VAL A 465 -18.93 25.68 22.87
N GLU A 466 -19.76 24.68 22.56
CA GLU A 466 -21.21 24.74 22.65
C GLU A 466 -21.72 23.68 23.63
N ALA A 467 -22.89 23.93 24.22
CA ALA A 467 -23.63 22.91 24.96
C ALA A 467 -24.58 22.19 23.99
N ALA A 468 -24.49 20.87 23.93
CA ALA A 468 -25.36 20.01 23.12
C ALA A 468 -26.07 18.96 24.01
N PRO A 469 -27.17 18.34 23.54
CA PRO A 469 -27.87 17.29 24.27
C PRO A 469 -26.97 16.11 24.68
N GLU A 470 -25.98 15.79 23.85
CA GLU A 470 -25.01 14.71 24.08
C GLU A 470 -23.88 15.12 25.03
N GLY A 471 -23.81 16.39 25.42
CA GLY A 471 -22.76 16.95 26.27
C GLY A 471 -22.02 18.11 25.60
N ARG A 472 -20.76 18.28 25.95
CA ARG A 472 -19.91 19.36 25.43
C ARG A 472 -19.60 19.12 23.94
N LEU A 473 -19.91 20.11 23.10
CA LEU A 473 -19.66 20.10 21.66
C LEU A 473 -18.54 21.08 21.30
N LEU A 474 -17.59 20.64 20.48
CA LEU A 474 -16.59 21.51 19.87
C LEU A 474 -16.99 21.79 18.41
N ARG A 475 -17.07 23.06 18.04
CA ARG A 475 -17.35 23.49 16.67
C ARG A 475 -16.14 24.21 16.08
N SER A 476 -15.81 23.90 14.85
CA SER A 476 -14.78 24.61 14.07
C SER A 476 -15.19 24.62 12.59
N VAL A 477 -14.33 25.19 11.75
CA VAL A 477 -14.53 25.30 10.31
C VAL A 477 -13.25 24.95 9.57
N ILE A 478 -13.38 24.49 8.33
CA ILE A 478 -12.31 24.43 7.34
C ILE A 478 -12.57 25.50 6.29
N TYR A 479 -11.64 26.42 6.08
CA TYR A 479 -11.74 27.36 4.97
C TYR A 479 -11.39 26.65 3.68
N TYR A 480 -12.37 26.48 2.81
CA TYR A 480 -12.19 25.87 1.50
C TYR A 480 -11.62 26.89 0.52
N VAL A 481 -10.42 26.63 0.01
CA VAL A 481 -9.73 27.48 -0.97
C VAL A 481 -10.08 27.02 -2.39
N ALA A 482 -9.68 25.81 -2.76
CA ALA A 482 -9.90 25.24 -4.09
C ALA A 482 -9.64 23.72 -4.11
N PRO A 483 -10.09 22.97 -5.15
CA PRO A 483 -9.81 21.54 -5.30
C PRO A 483 -8.33 21.20 -5.47
N SER A 484 -7.53 22.11 -6.02
CA SER A 484 -6.07 21.98 -6.21
C SER A 484 -5.32 21.92 -4.88
N VAL A 485 -5.84 22.59 -3.85
CA VAL A 485 -5.30 22.62 -2.49
C VAL A 485 -5.98 21.57 -1.60
N GLN A 486 -7.31 21.44 -1.72
CA GLN A 486 -8.16 20.55 -0.93
C GLN A 486 -9.05 19.72 -1.86
N ALA A 487 -8.51 18.61 -2.37
CA ALA A 487 -9.18 17.78 -3.38
C ALA A 487 -10.47 17.12 -2.88
N ARG A 488 -10.50 16.70 -1.60
CA ARG A 488 -11.64 16.02 -0.99
C ARG A 488 -11.91 16.59 0.40
N LEU A 489 -13.00 17.34 0.54
CA LEU A 489 -13.33 17.99 1.81
C LEU A 489 -13.52 17.02 2.98
N ASN A 490 -14.02 15.80 2.72
CA ASN A 490 -14.10 14.77 3.75
C ASN A 490 -12.75 14.49 4.43
N ASP A 491 -11.67 14.55 3.66
CA ASP A 491 -10.30 14.27 4.12
C ASP A 491 -9.71 15.45 4.91
N GLU A 492 -10.42 16.60 4.97
CA GLU A 492 -10.10 17.75 5.80
C GLU A 492 -10.99 17.80 7.06
N VAL A 493 -12.32 17.70 6.89
CA VAL A 493 -13.28 17.91 7.98
C VAL A 493 -13.34 16.75 8.98
N ALA A 494 -13.17 15.51 8.53
CA ALA A 494 -13.23 14.34 9.41
C ALA A 494 -11.98 14.24 10.31
N PRO A 495 -10.75 14.42 9.80
CA PRO A 495 -9.56 14.50 10.66
C PRO A 495 -9.62 15.64 11.67
N LEU A 496 -10.11 16.84 11.28
CA LEU A 496 -10.27 17.93 12.25
C LEU A 496 -11.26 17.56 13.37
N CYS A 497 -12.39 16.91 13.05
CA CYS A 497 -13.30 16.39 14.09
C CYS A 497 -12.56 15.45 15.07
N ALA A 498 -11.73 14.54 14.56
CA ALA A 498 -10.95 13.60 15.38
C ALA A 498 -9.92 14.33 16.25
N THR A 499 -9.20 15.31 15.69
CA THR A 499 -8.23 16.13 16.42
C THR A 499 -8.91 16.90 17.54
N LEU A 500 -10.04 17.56 17.29
CA LEU A 500 -10.79 18.30 18.32
C LEU A 500 -11.21 17.38 19.49
N LEU A 501 -11.72 16.20 19.18
CA LEU A 501 -12.07 15.20 20.20
C LEU A 501 -10.83 14.68 20.94
N GLY A 502 -9.67 14.57 20.29
CA GLY A 502 -8.42 14.23 20.95
C GLY A 502 -7.97 15.31 21.93
N LEU A 503 -8.01 16.59 21.52
CA LEU A 503 -7.53 17.73 22.31
C LEU A 503 -8.38 18.01 23.57
N ASP A 504 -9.67 17.67 23.57
CA ASP A 504 -10.54 17.85 24.73
C ASP A 504 -11.18 16.51 25.17
N PRO A 505 -10.60 15.83 26.18
CA PRO A 505 -11.14 14.58 26.70
C PRO A 505 -12.57 14.68 27.25
N SER A 506 -13.07 15.89 27.54
CA SER A 506 -14.42 16.13 28.05
C SER A 506 -15.47 16.38 26.95
N ALA A 507 -15.04 16.61 25.71
CA ALA A 507 -15.95 16.81 24.58
C ALA A 507 -16.60 15.49 24.15
N MET A 508 -17.91 15.48 23.93
CA MET A 508 -18.66 14.29 23.50
C MET A 508 -18.92 14.29 21.99
N VAL A 509 -18.88 15.46 21.34
CA VAL A 509 -19.16 15.64 19.91
C VAL A 509 -18.23 16.70 19.33
N ALA A 510 -17.77 16.51 18.10
CA ALA A 510 -17.16 17.55 17.28
C ALA A 510 -17.99 17.82 16.03
N ALA A 511 -18.08 19.09 15.62
CA ALA A 511 -18.73 19.53 14.40
C ALA A 511 -17.81 20.44 13.60
N VAL A 512 -17.62 20.13 12.31
CA VAL A 512 -16.77 20.89 11.41
C VAL A 512 -17.51 21.14 10.11
N ASP A 513 -17.53 22.40 9.69
CA ASP A 513 -18.14 22.86 8.44
C ASP A 513 -17.05 23.44 7.51
N ALA A 514 -17.01 22.99 6.26
CA ALA A 514 -16.15 23.58 5.23
C ALA A 514 -16.83 24.83 4.66
N LEU A 515 -16.25 26.00 4.87
CA LEU A 515 -16.77 27.29 4.40
C LEU A 515 -16.10 27.69 3.08
N ALA A 516 -16.90 28.07 2.08
CA ALA A 516 -16.39 28.71 0.87
C ALA A 516 -16.13 30.21 1.10
N ALA A 517 -15.47 30.88 0.14
CA ALA A 517 -15.02 32.27 0.20
C ALA A 517 -16.10 33.32 0.57
N ASP A 518 -17.38 33.01 0.41
CA ASP A 518 -18.51 33.84 0.84
C ASP A 518 -18.94 33.63 2.31
N GLY A 519 -18.17 32.85 3.07
CA GLY A 519 -18.35 32.61 4.51
C GLY A 519 -19.48 31.63 4.85
N ARG A 520 -20.01 30.91 3.87
CA ARG A 520 -21.10 29.93 4.04
C ARG A 520 -20.61 28.50 3.76
N PRO A 521 -21.26 27.46 4.30
CA PRO A 521 -20.90 26.06 4.00
C PRO A 521 -20.80 25.83 2.48
N SER A 522 -19.75 25.18 2.00
CA SER A 522 -19.40 25.15 0.57
C SER A 522 -20.49 24.53 -0.32
N GLY A 523 -21.41 23.75 0.24
CA GLY A 523 -22.47 23.05 -0.49
C GLY A 523 -21.96 21.83 -1.27
N LEU A 524 -20.66 21.55 -1.21
CA LEU A 524 -20.05 20.35 -1.77
C LEU A 524 -20.44 19.11 -0.91
N PRO A 525 -20.48 17.91 -1.50
CA PRO A 525 -20.68 16.67 -0.74
C PRO A 525 -19.67 16.54 0.39
N ASP A 526 -20.12 16.01 1.54
CA ASP A 526 -19.29 15.81 2.74
C ASP A 526 -18.61 17.06 3.31
N ALA A 527 -19.06 18.26 2.93
CA ALA A 527 -18.53 19.53 3.43
C ALA A 527 -18.80 19.78 4.92
N SER A 528 -19.75 19.07 5.53
CA SER A 528 -20.10 19.22 6.94
C SER A 528 -20.12 17.86 7.62
N LYS A 529 -19.48 17.76 8.79
CA LYS A 529 -19.52 16.57 9.64
C LYS A 529 -19.88 16.96 11.08
N ARG A 530 -20.66 16.10 11.71
CA ARG A 530 -20.94 16.12 13.14
C ARG A 530 -20.74 14.71 13.67
N ILE A 531 -19.68 14.49 14.45
CA ILE A 531 -19.26 13.14 14.81
C ILE A 531 -19.22 13.00 16.35
N PRO A 532 -20.05 12.09 16.92
CA PRO A 532 -19.94 11.69 18.32
C PRO A 532 -18.61 10.99 18.61
N ARG A 533 -18.08 11.14 19.84
CA ARG A 533 -16.83 10.52 20.28
C ARG A 533 -16.82 9.01 20.09
N GLU A 534 -17.93 8.34 20.41
CA GLU A 534 -18.08 6.88 20.26
C GLU A 534 -17.89 6.38 18.82
N ASN A 535 -18.07 7.26 17.82
CA ASN A 535 -17.93 6.93 16.41
C ASN A 535 -16.51 7.22 15.87
N ILE A 536 -15.60 7.75 16.70
CA ILE A 536 -14.20 7.99 16.34
C ILE A 536 -13.29 7.26 17.31
N ALA A 537 -12.57 6.26 16.79
CA ALA A 537 -11.52 5.59 17.53
C ALA A 537 -10.21 6.40 17.48
N PRO A 538 -9.51 6.61 18.60
CA PRO A 538 -8.14 7.13 18.61
C PRO A 538 -7.20 6.22 17.82
N THR A 539 -6.18 6.78 17.16
CA THR A 539 -5.25 6.07 16.26
C THR A 539 -4.58 4.83 16.87
N ALA A 540 -4.36 4.83 18.19
CA ALA A 540 -3.81 3.70 18.93
C ALA A 540 -4.66 2.42 18.88
N LEU A 541 -6.01 2.53 18.82
CA LEU A 541 -6.89 1.37 18.78
C LEU A 541 -6.86 0.65 17.42
N PRO A 542 -7.04 1.33 16.27
CA PRO A 542 -6.84 0.70 14.96
C PRO A 542 -5.43 0.13 14.80
N ALA A 543 -4.39 0.82 15.28
CA ALA A 543 -3.01 0.31 15.22
C ALA A 543 -2.85 -1.01 16.01
N TRP A 544 -3.43 -1.09 17.21
CA TRP A 544 -3.46 -2.34 17.99
C TRP A 544 -4.27 -3.44 17.31
N ASN A 545 -5.45 -3.13 16.79
CA ASN A 545 -6.30 -4.10 16.08
C ASN A 545 -5.62 -4.61 14.80
N GLN A 546 -4.86 -3.77 14.10
CA GLN A 546 -4.04 -4.17 12.95
C GLN A 546 -2.97 -5.20 13.34
N ARG A 547 -2.37 -5.11 14.53
CA ARG A 547 -1.44 -6.15 15.03
C ARG A 547 -2.11 -7.51 15.16
N TRP A 548 -3.35 -7.56 15.67
CA TRP A 548 -4.15 -8.80 15.71
C TRP A 548 -4.44 -9.35 14.32
N ILE A 549 -4.90 -8.49 13.40
CA ILE A 549 -5.25 -8.89 12.03
C ILE A 549 -4.00 -9.40 11.30
N ALA A 550 -2.87 -8.71 11.41
CA ALA A 550 -1.59 -9.10 10.81
C ALA A 550 -1.02 -10.40 11.39
N ALA A 551 -1.18 -10.63 12.70
CA ALA A 551 -0.77 -11.89 13.31
C ALA A 551 -1.67 -13.06 12.89
N ALA A 552 -2.98 -12.85 12.81
CA ALA A 552 -3.94 -13.87 12.35
C ALA A 552 -3.67 -14.25 10.90
N ALA A 553 -3.42 -13.24 10.07
CA ALA A 553 -2.92 -13.34 8.70
C ALA A 553 -1.69 -14.27 8.60
N ARG A 554 -0.61 -13.97 9.33
CA ARG A 554 0.61 -14.79 9.34
C ARG A 554 0.38 -16.25 9.73
N LEU A 555 -0.58 -16.54 10.61
CA LEU A 555 -0.86 -17.91 11.01
C LEU A 555 -1.55 -18.74 9.92
N VAL A 556 -2.38 -18.11 9.07
CA VAL A 556 -3.19 -18.79 8.05
C VAL A 556 -2.64 -18.65 6.63
N GLY A 557 -1.72 -17.71 6.41
CA GLY A 557 -1.13 -17.45 5.11
C GLY A 557 -0.32 -18.61 4.56
N ASN A 558 -0.21 -18.68 3.23
CA ASN A 558 0.64 -19.64 2.55
C ASN A 558 2.13 -19.29 2.67
N GLU A 559 3.02 -20.26 2.50
CA GLU A 559 4.47 -20.03 2.65
C GLU A 559 5.11 -19.30 1.47
N SER A 560 4.51 -19.37 0.27
CA SER A 560 5.07 -18.82 -0.97
C SER A 560 4.04 -18.01 -1.75
N TYR A 561 4.45 -16.80 -2.15
CA TYR A 561 3.70 -15.93 -3.05
C TYR A 561 3.59 -16.55 -4.45
N THR A 562 4.67 -17.15 -4.94
CA THR A 562 4.72 -17.87 -6.23
C THR A 562 3.71 -19.02 -6.26
N ASP A 563 3.61 -19.82 -5.18
CA ASP A 563 2.61 -20.89 -5.11
C ASP A 563 1.17 -20.34 -5.06
N TYR A 564 0.94 -19.28 -4.28
CA TYR A 564 -0.36 -18.58 -4.25
C TYR A 564 -0.78 -18.11 -5.65
N LEU A 565 0.10 -17.41 -6.38
CA LEU A 565 -0.20 -16.95 -7.75
C LEU A 565 -0.38 -18.12 -8.71
N HIS A 566 0.45 -19.16 -8.62
CA HIS A 566 0.35 -20.33 -9.50
C HIS A 566 -1.00 -21.04 -9.32
N ARG A 567 -1.42 -21.26 -8.06
CA ARG A 567 -2.73 -21.84 -7.75
C ARG A 567 -3.87 -20.95 -8.24
N SER A 568 -3.76 -19.64 -8.02
CA SER A 568 -4.77 -18.65 -8.44
C SER A 568 -4.92 -18.62 -9.96
N TYR A 569 -3.80 -18.59 -10.70
CA TYR A 569 -3.77 -18.67 -12.16
C TYR A 569 -4.46 -19.96 -12.65
N GLY A 570 -4.09 -21.11 -12.09
CA GLY A 570 -4.71 -22.39 -12.44
C GLY A 570 -6.19 -22.50 -12.06
N MET A 571 -6.65 -21.82 -11.00
CA MET A 571 -8.07 -21.71 -10.69
C MET A 571 -8.80 -20.81 -11.70
N LEU A 572 -8.23 -19.67 -12.07
CA LEU A 572 -8.79 -18.74 -13.04
C LEU A 572 -8.98 -19.40 -14.42
N GLU A 573 -7.97 -20.11 -14.92
CA GLU A 573 -8.05 -20.84 -16.20
C GLU A 573 -9.11 -21.96 -16.19
N ARG A 574 -9.34 -22.59 -15.04
CA ARG A 574 -10.38 -23.63 -14.89
C ARG A 574 -11.77 -23.04 -14.67
N LEU A 575 -11.87 -21.89 -14.02
CA LEU A 575 -13.12 -21.21 -13.67
C LEU A 575 -13.83 -20.70 -14.92
N LEU A 576 -13.11 -20.00 -15.80
CA LEU A 576 -13.71 -19.30 -16.94
C LEU A 576 -14.53 -20.23 -17.86
N PRO A 577 -14.00 -21.37 -18.37
CA PRO A 577 -14.78 -22.24 -19.24
C PRO A 577 -16.02 -22.83 -18.56
N VAL A 578 -15.91 -23.13 -17.27
CA VAL A 578 -17.03 -23.68 -16.47
C VAL A 578 -18.10 -22.61 -16.26
N LEU A 579 -17.69 -21.39 -15.89
CA LEU A 579 -18.58 -20.26 -15.66
C LEU A 579 -19.33 -19.86 -16.93
N GLU A 580 -18.62 -19.69 -18.06
CA GLU A 580 -19.20 -19.40 -19.37
C GLU A 580 -20.25 -20.45 -19.77
N ARG A 581 -19.95 -21.75 -19.56
CA ARG A 581 -20.86 -22.85 -19.88
C ARG A 581 -22.09 -22.88 -18.98
N ILE A 582 -21.95 -22.58 -17.69
CA ILE A 582 -23.07 -22.46 -16.75
C ILE A 582 -23.98 -21.30 -17.17
N VAL A 583 -23.41 -20.14 -17.51
CA VAL A 583 -24.18 -18.98 -17.99
C VAL A 583 -24.92 -19.32 -19.30
N ASP A 584 -24.24 -19.91 -20.28
CA ASP A 584 -24.84 -20.30 -21.57
C ASP A 584 -26.02 -21.28 -21.37
N THR A 585 -25.83 -22.33 -20.57
CA THR A 585 -26.91 -23.30 -20.29
C THR A 585 -28.08 -22.68 -19.53
N THR A 586 -27.80 -21.85 -18.54
CA THR A 586 -28.81 -21.11 -17.75
C THR A 586 -29.67 -20.22 -18.65
N LEU A 587 -29.05 -19.42 -19.53
CA LEU A 587 -29.78 -18.55 -20.46
C LEU A 587 -30.64 -19.34 -21.47
N ARG A 588 -30.22 -20.55 -21.86
CA ARG A 588 -31.00 -21.45 -22.72
C ARG A 588 -32.15 -22.16 -21.99
N GLY A 589 -32.28 -21.95 -20.68
CA GLY A 589 -33.27 -22.61 -19.83
C GLY A 589 -32.99 -24.10 -19.60
N LYS A 590 -31.72 -24.51 -19.65
CA LYS A 590 -31.28 -25.89 -19.37
C LYS A 590 -30.49 -25.92 -18.07
N PRO A 591 -30.69 -26.94 -17.20
CA PRO A 591 -29.85 -27.09 -16.02
C PRO A 591 -28.41 -27.42 -16.45
N PRO A 592 -27.38 -26.85 -15.78
CA PRO A 592 -26.01 -27.25 -16.00
C PRO A 592 -25.81 -28.74 -15.70
N GLN A 593 -24.91 -29.39 -16.44
CA GLN A 593 -24.59 -30.80 -16.21
C GLN A 593 -23.95 -31.00 -14.82
N ALA A 594 -24.27 -32.11 -14.15
CA ALA A 594 -23.74 -32.41 -12.81
C ALA A 594 -22.20 -32.33 -12.73
N LYS A 595 -21.48 -32.85 -13.74
CA LYS A 595 -20.01 -32.78 -13.82
C LYS A 595 -19.47 -31.34 -13.90
N ILE A 596 -20.23 -30.42 -14.50
CA ILE A 596 -19.83 -29.00 -14.60
C ILE A 596 -20.03 -28.32 -13.25
N LEU A 597 -21.15 -28.60 -12.56
CA LEU A 597 -21.42 -28.10 -11.21
C LEU A 597 -20.42 -28.64 -10.20
N GLU A 598 -20.01 -29.91 -10.32
CA GLU A 598 -18.97 -30.51 -9.49
C GLU A 598 -17.62 -29.79 -9.68
N ARG A 599 -17.21 -29.54 -10.93
CA ARG A 599 -15.99 -28.75 -11.22
C ARG A 599 -16.08 -27.33 -10.66
N PHE A 600 -17.24 -26.69 -10.77
CA PHE A 600 -17.49 -25.35 -10.24
C PHE A 600 -17.37 -25.32 -8.71
N GLY A 601 -18.00 -26.30 -8.04
CA GLY A 601 -17.90 -26.49 -6.59
C GLY A 601 -16.47 -26.74 -6.12
N ASN A 602 -15.71 -27.59 -6.83
CA ASN A 602 -14.31 -27.85 -6.50
C ASN A 602 -13.44 -26.58 -6.58
N ILE A 603 -13.70 -25.68 -7.53
CA ILE A 603 -13.00 -24.39 -7.62
C ILE A 603 -13.41 -23.49 -6.44
N HIS A 604 -14.70 -23.46 -6.09
CA HIS A 604 -15.19 -22.72 -4.94
C HIS A 604 -14.55 -23.20 -3.63
N ASP A 605 -14.50 -24.51 -3.41
CA ASP A 605 -13.86 -25.08 -2.23
C ASP A 605 -12.36 -24.83 -2.20
N ALA A 606 -11.69 -24.86 -3.36
CA ALA A 606 -10.27 -24.52 -3.46
C ALA A 606 -10.02 -23.02 -3.16
N SER A 607 -10.89 -22.13 -3.62
CA SER A 607 -10.78 -20.68 -3.37
C SER A 607 -11.01 -20.30 -1.90
N ARG A 608 -11.77 -21.11 -1.14
CA ARG A 608 -11.95 -20.95 0.31
C ARG A 608 -10.68 -21.24 1.10
N GLN A 609 -9.84 -22.14 0.59
CA GLN A 609 -8.57 -22.53 1.20
C GLN A 609 -7.40 -21.68 0.69
N LEU A 610 -7.65 -20.82 -0.30
CA LEU A 610 -6.65 -19.94 -0.87
C LEU A 610 -6.45 -18.73 0.04
N THR A 611 -5.37 -18.71 0.80
CA THR A 611 -4.93 -17.55 1.57
C THR A 611 -3.74 -16.89 0.86
N PRO A 612 -3.61 -15.55 0.92
CA PRO A 612 -2.39 -14.90 0.50
C PRO A 612 -1.21 -15.38 1.37
N PRO A 613 0.04 -15.15 0.94
CA PRO A 613 1.20 -15.59 1.70
C PRO A 613 1.34 -14.86 3.03
N ARG A 614 2.03 -15.51 3.98
CA ARG A 614 2.28 -14.99 5.34
C ARG A 614 3.08 -13.70 5.34
N ASP A 615 4.04 -13.62 4.43
CA ASP A 615 4.97 -12.50 4.30
C ASP A 615 4.55 -11.58 3.15
N ALA A 616 5.02 -10.34 3.21
CA ALA A 616 4.79 -9.36 2.15
C ALA A 616 5.33 -9.84 0.80
N ALA A 617 4.76 -9.31 -0.29
CA ALA A 617 5.40 -9.43 -1.58
C ALA A 617 6.83 -8.84 -1.50
N PRO A 618 7.82 -9.42 -2.19
CA PRO A 618 9.20 -8.90 -2.21
C PRO A 618 9.31 -7.41 -2.57
N ASN A 619 8.33 -6.86 -3.29
CA ASN A 619 8.26 -5.47 -3.76
C ASN A 619 7.12 -4.65 -3.12
N GLY A 620 6.47 -5.13 -2.05
CA GLY A 620 5.26 -4.50 -1.52
C GLY A 620 5.10 -4.62 0.00
N SER A 621 4.09 -3.94 0.53
CA SER A 621 3.67 -4.09 1.92
C SER A 621 2.94 -5.43 2.11
N ALA A 622 2.99 -5.98 3.33
CA ALA A 622 2.19 -7.14 3.68
C ALA A 622 0.70 -6.83 3.45
N PRO A 623 -0.09 -7.74 2.83
CA PRO A 623 -1.50 -7.48 2.64
C PRO A 623 -2.18 -7.27 4.00
N ALA A 624 -2.62 -6.04 4.26
CA ALA A 624 -3.28 -5.63 5.50
C ALA A 624 -4.59 -6.40 5.74
N GLU A 625 -5.16 -7.00 4.69
CA GLU A 625 -6.36 -7.84 4.74
C GLU A 625 -6.15 -9.12 3.92
N HIS A 626 -6.60 -10.27 4.43
CA HIS A 626 -6.39 -11.58 3.76
C HIS A 626 -7.48 -11.98 2.75
N SER A 627 -8.45 -11.09 2.50
CA SER A 627 -9.32 -11.18 1.34
C SER A 627 -8.69 -10.34 0.22
N THR A 628 -7.72 -10.89 -0.48
CA THR A 628 -7.14 -10.20 -1.64
C THR A 628 -8.20 -10.05 -2.74
N PRO A 629 -8.13 -9.01 -3.58
CA PRO A 629 -9.04 -8.85 -4.71
C PRO A 629 -9.11 -10.11 -5.59
N LEU A 630 -7.97 -10.76 -5.83
CA LEU A 630 -7.87 -12.02 -6.59
C LEU A 630 -8.57 -13.20 -5.90
N GLN A 631 -8.39 -13.40 -4.60
CA GLN A 631 -9.06 -14.47 -3.85
C GLN A 631 -10.58 -14.23 -3.82
N ASN A 632 -10.99 -12.98 -3.60
CA ASN A 632 -12.40 -12.58 -3.57
C ASN A 632 -13.09 -12.84 -4.92
N LEU A 633 -12.41 -12.53 -6.03
CA LEU A 633 -12.88 -12.84 -7.38
C LEU A 633 -13.08 -14.34 -7.58
N LEU A 634 -12.07 -15.15 -7.25
CA LEU A 634 -12.15 -16.60 -7.41
C LEU A 634 -13.28 -17.19 -6.56
N PHE A 635 -13.46 -16.72 -5.33
CA PHE A 635 -14.51 -17.16 -4.41
C PHE A 635 -15.92 -16.81 -4.89
N HIS A 636 -16.15 -15.55 -5.24
CA HIS A 636 -17.49 -15.08 -5.62
C HIS A 636 -17.89 -15.54 -7.03
N CYS A 637 -16.97 -15.53 -7.99
CA CYS A 637 -17.24 -15.97 -9.36
C CYS A 637 -17.42 -17.48 -9.47
N SER A 638 -16.93 -18.27 -8.49
CA SER A 638 -17.15 -19.72 -8.42
C SER A 638 -18.43 -20.14 -7.69
N ALA A 639 -19.27 -19.20 -7.24
CA ALA A 639 -20.55 -19.53 -6.62
C ALA A 639 -21.59 -18.41 -6.69
N ASP A 640 -21.36 -17.33 -5.93
CA ASP A 640 -22.38 -16.33 -5.61
C ASP A 640 -22.81 -15.52 -6.83
N LEU A 641 -21.90 -15.30 -7.78
CA LEU A 641 -22.20 -14.60 -9.03
C LEU A 641 -23.36 -15.28 -9.76
N ILE A 642 -23.30 -16.60 -9.91
CA ILE A 642 -24.35 -17.38 -10.58
C ILE A 642 -25.59 -17.54 -9.70
N ARG A 643 -25.42 -17.81 -8.40
CA ARG A 643 -26.56 -17.99 -7.48
C ARG A 643 -27.44 -16.75 -7.40
N ARG A 644 -26.83 -15.56 -7.34
CA ARG A 644 -27.55 -14.29 -7.33
C ARG A 644 -28.14 -13.98 -8.71
N PHE A 645 -27.40 -14.25 -9.79
CA PHE A 645 -27.89 -14.04 -11.16
C PHE A 645 -29.15 -14.87 -11.48
N ILE A 646 -29.20 -16.15 -11.09
CA ILE A 646 -30.38 -17.01 -11.36
C ILE A 646 -31.62 -16.58 -10.57
N LYS A 647 -31.44 -15.91 -9.42
CA LYS A 647 -32.53 -15.41 -8.57
C LYS A 647 -33.17 -14.11 -9.07
N LEU A 648 -32.63 -13.50 -10.12
CA LEU A 648 -33.20 -12.27 -10.68
C LEU A 648 -34.68 -12.46 -11.07
N PRO A 649 -35.53 -11.44 -10.84
CA PRO A 649 -35.19 -10.05 -10.52
C PRO A 649 -34.97 -9.74 -9.02
N ASP A 650 -35.01 -10.73 -8.12
CA ASP A 650 -34.90 -10.51 -6.67
C ASP A 650 -33.56 -9.85 -6.30
N ASN A 651 -33.60 -8.77 -5.51
CA ASN A 651 -32.43 -8.00 -5.06
C ASN A 651 -31.47 -7.56 -6.19
N TYR A 652 -31.97 -7.34 -7.41
CA TYR A 652 -31.12 -6.97 -8.54
C TYR A 652 -30.27 -5.71 -8.27
N GLY A 653 -30.80 -4.71 -7.55
CA GLY A 653 -30.04 -3.49 -7.22
C GLY A 653 -28.77 -3.79 -6.43
N ALA A 654 -28.86 -4.65 -5.41
CA ALA A 654 -27.70 -5.10 -4.63
C ALA A 654 -26.73 -5.92 -5.49
N PHE A 655 -27.22 -6.75 -6.41
CA PHE A 655 -26.37 -7.48 -7.35
C PHE A 655 -25.61 -6.53 -8.30
N VAL A 656 -26.27 -5.50 -8.82
CA VAL A 656 -25.68 -4.52 -9.76
C VAL A 656 -24.56 -3.72 -9.11
N LEU A 657 -24.76 -3.25 -7.87
CA LEU A 657 -23.71 -2.56 -7.10
C LEU A 657 -22.54 -3.49 -6.81
N TRP A 658 -22.82 -4.68 -6.27
CA TRP A 658 -21.79 -5.67 -5.93
C TRP A 658 -20.97 -6.16 -7.14
N THR A 659 -21.58 -6.32 -8.32
CA THR A 659 -20.83 -6.63 -9.54
C THR A 659 -19.95 -5.47 -10.02
N GLY A 660 -20.26 -4.22 -9.64
CA GLY A 660 -19.37 -3.08 -9.81
C GLY A 660 -18.10 -3.23 -8.96
N ASP A 661 -18.24 -3.62 -7.69
CA ASP A 661 -17.10 -3.93 -6.81
C ASP A 661 -16.26 -5.09 -7.36
N LEU A 662 -16.90 -6.13 -7.90
CA LEU A 662 -16.15 -7.23 -8.56
C LEU A 662 -15.36 -6.76 -9.77
N LEU A 663 -15.88 -5.83 -10.58
CA LEU A 663 -15.11 -5.27 -11.71
C LEU A 663 -13.89 -4.49 -11.22
N LYS A 664 -14.02 -3.76 -10.11
CA LYS A 664 -12.87 -3.11 -9.45
C LYS A 664 -11.82 -4.14 -9.00
N ASN A 665 -12.26 -5.23 -8.37
CA ASN A 665 -11.35 -6.30 -7.96
C ASN A 665 -10.60 -6.92 -9.16
N VAL A 666 -11.21 -6.98 -10.36
CA VAL A 666 -10.51 -7.46 -11.58
C VAL A 666 -9.34 -6.54 -11.94
N GLN A 667 -9.50 -5.22 -11.79
CA GLN A 667 -8.42 -4.27 -12.03
C GLN A 667 -7.30 -4.44 -11.00
N GLU A 668 -7.65 -4.50 -9.71
CA GLU A 668 -6.67 -4.69 -8.63
C GLU A 668 -5.94 -6.04 -8.76
N ALA A 669 -6.61 -7.10 -9.23
CA ALA A 669 -5.98 -8.41 -9.49
C ALA A 669 -4.95 -8.39 -10.65
N ARG A 670 -4.95 -7.37 -11.51
CA ARG A 670 -3.90 -7.18 -12.54
C ARG A 670 -2.60 -6.67 -11.94
N GLU A 671 -2.66 -6.03 -10.77
CA GLU A 671 -1.52 -5.40 -10.08
C GLU A 671 -0.72 -6.39 -9.21
N GLU A 672 -1.21 -7.61 -9.03
CA GLU A 672 -0.48 -8.68 -8.33
C GLU A 672 0.87 -8.96 -9.04
N PRO A 673 1.93 -9.40 -8.33
CA PRO A 673 3.29 -9.56 -8.87
C PRO A 673 3.43 -10.80 -9.77
N TRP A 674 2.71 -10.81 -10.90
CA TRP A 674 2.67 -11.90 -11.87
C TRP A 674 4.03 -12.20 -12.51
N GLU A 675 4.99 -11.27 -12.45
CA GLU A 675 6.37 -11.47 -12.86
C GLU A 675 7.07 -12.60 -12.08
N LEU A 676 6.66 -12.90 -10.85
CA LEU A 676 7.18 -14.04 -10.08
C LEU A 676 6.94 -15.39 -10.78
N LEU A 677 5.85 -15.50 -11.56
CA LEU A 677 5.54 -16.68 -12.38
C LEU A 677 6.15 -16.62 -13.79
N GLY A 678 6.55 -15.43 -14.24
CA GLY A 678 6.91 -15.20 -15.64
C GLY A 678 5.75 -15.41 -16.64
N ARG A 679 4.49 -15.31 -16.18
CA ARG A 679 3.27 -15.49 -16.99
C ARG A 679 2.27 -14.37 -16.70
N SER A 680 1.52 -13.94 -17.71
CA SER A 680 0.49 -12.89 -17.55
C SER A 680 -0.92 -13.48 -17.55
N PRO A 681 -1.79 -13.11 -16.58
CA PRO A 681 -3.20 -13.52 -16.54
C PRO A 681 -4.12 -12.64 -17.40
N ALA A 682 -3.59 -11.64 -18.11
CA ALA A 682 -4.39 -10.57 -18.75
C ALA A 682 -5.57 -11.11 -19.57
N LYS A 683 -5.32 -12.08 -20.46
CA LYS A 683 -6.36 -12.70 -21.29
C LYS A 683 -7.51 -13.31 -20.49
N SER A 684 -7.21 -13.93 -19.35
CA SER A 684 -8.21 -14.56 -18.50
C SER A 684 -8.99 -13.50 -17.71
N LEU A 685 -8.31 -12.48 -17.20
CA LEU A 685 -8.95 -11.36 -16.50
C LEU A 685 -9.85 -10.54 -17.45
N ASP A 686 -9.43 -10.28 -18.69
CA ASP A 686 -10.23 -9.58 -19.71
C ASP A 686 -11.54 -10.34 -20.01
N ARG A 687 -11.46 -11.67 -20.10
CA ARG A 687 -12.64 -12.53 -20.29
C ARG A 687 -13.56 -12.49 -19.09
N LEU A 688 -13.01 -12.52 -17.87
CA LEU A 688 -13.80 -12.43 -16.64
C LEU A 688 -14.49 -11.08 -16.52
N GLU A 689 -13.78 -10.00 -16.77
CA GLU A 689 -14.30 -8.62 -16.80
C GLU A 689 -15.48 -8.50 -17.78
N SER A 690 -15.28 -8.98 -19.02
CA SER A 690 -16.32 -8.97 -20.04
C SER A 690 -17.56 -9.77 -19.64
N LEU A 691 -17.37 -10.93 -19.00
CA LEU A 691 -18.46 -11.76 -18.49
C LEU A 691 -19.24 -11.06 -17.37
N ILE A 692 -18.55 -10.54 -16.36
CA ILE A 692 -19.17 -9.83 -15.22
C ILE A 692 -19.95 -8.61 -15.72
N ALA A 693 -19.35 -7.80 -16.59
CA ALA A 693 -20.01 -6.63 -17.19
C ALA A 693 -21.26 -7.03 -17.98
N SER A 694 -21.20 -8.14 -18.73
CA SER A 694 -22.35 -8.67 -19.47
C SER A 694 -23.47 -9.13 -18.53
N LEU A 695 -23.14 -9.85 -17.46
CA LEU A 695 -24.12 -10.26 -16.44
C LEU A 695 -24.73 -9.06 -15.71
N ARG A 696 -23.92 -8.04 -15.40
CA ARG A 696 -24.38 -6.78 -14.80
C ARG A 696 -25.42 -6.11 -15.69
N LEU A 697 -25.14 -5.92 -16.99
CA LEU A 697 -26.11 -5.37 -17.96
C LEU A 697 -27.43 -6.17 -17.98
N LEU A 698 -27.34 -7.51 -18.10
CA LEU A 698 -28.53 -8.35 -18.12
C LEU A 698 -29.32 -8.26 -16.80
N ALA A 699 -28.64 -8.19 -15.65
CA ALA A 699 -29.28 -8.04 -14.35
C ALA A 699 -30.03 -6.73 -14.22
N ILE A 700 -29.44 -5.64 -14.72
CA ILE A 700 -30.08 -4.34 -14.72
C ILE A 700 -31.36 -4.37 -15.59
N GLU A 701 -31.27 -4.91 -16.82
CA GLU A 701 -32.40 -4.97 -17.76
C GLU A 701 -33.57 -5.83 -17.23
N THR A 702 -33.27 -7.01 -16.68
CA THR A 702 -34.28 -7.93 -16.11
C THR A 702 -34.90 -7.39 -14.83
N GLY A 703 -34.06 -6.92 -13.92
CA GLY A 703 -34.50 -6.38 -12.62
C GLY A 703 -35.45 -5.21 -12.77
N THR A 704 -35.13 -4.27 -13.66
CA THR A 704 -35.94 -3.08 -13.92
C THR A 704 -37.30 -3.41 -14.55
N GLN A 705 -37.37 -4.47 -15.36
CA GLN A 705 -38.62 -4.93 -15.97
C GLN A 705 -39.45 -5.83 -15.05
N GLY A 706 -38.92 -6.20 -13.89
CA GLY A 706 -39.51 -7.27 -13.07
C GLY A 706 -39.58 -8.61 -13.82
N ALA A 707 -38.75 -8.81 -14.84
CA ALA A 707 -38.79 -9.96 -15.72
C ALA A 707 -37.77 -11.03 -15.28
N LYS A 708 -38.10 -12.30 -15.54
CA LYS A 708 -37.18 -13.43 -15.31
C LYS A 708 -36.24 -13.60 -16.49
N LEU A 709 -35.08 -14.22 -16.26
CA LEU A 709 -34.10 -14.58 -17.29
C LEU A 709 -34.70 -15.39 -18.46
N THR A 710 -35.81 -16.09 -18.23
CA THR A 710 -36.51 -16.89 -19.23
C THR A 710 -36.99 -16.09 -20.45
N GLN A 711 -37.09 -14.76 -20.32
CA GLN A 711 -37.49 -13.88 -21.43
C GLN A 711 -36.55 -13.97 -22.65
N TRP A 712 -35.29 -14.34 -22.45
CA TRP A 712 -34.29 -14.43 -23.52
C TRP A 712 -34.07 -15.85 -24.05
N ILE A 713 -34.85 -16.84 -23.61
CA ILE A 713 -34.68 -18.24 -24.01
C ILE A 713 -34.75 -18.43 -25.53
N SER A 714 -35.63 -17.70 -26.21
CA SER A 714 -35.76 -17.79 -27.68
C SER A 714 -34.45 -17.40 -28.38
N ILE A 715 -33.90 -16.24 -28.02
CA ILE A 715 -32.64 -15.71 -28.54
C ILE A 715 -31.48 -16.65 -28.19
N ALA A 716 -31.42 -17.08 -26.92
CA ALA A 716 -30.38 -17.99 -26.44
C ALA A 716 -30.41 -19.36 -27.14
N ARG A 717 -31.59 -19.89 -27.48
CA ARG A 717 -31.71 -21.18 -28.19
C ARG A 717 -31.31 -21.08 -29.66
N SER A 718 -31.51 -19.93 -30.30
CA SER A 718 -31.06 -19.69 -31.69
C SER A 718 -29.57 -19.41 -31.81
N ALA A 719 -28.88 -19.06 -30.72
CA ALA A 719 -27.45 -18.79 -30.73
C ALA A 719 -26.61 -20.06 -30.98
N LEU A 720 -25.45 -19.88 -31.64
CA LEU A 720 -24.42 -20.92 -31.76
C LEU A 720 -24.02 -21.47 -30.38
N PRO A 721 -23.53 -22.72 -30.28
CA PRO A 721 -23.01 -23.26 -29.01
C PRO A 721 -22.00 -22.30 -28.37
N ASP A 722 -22.11 -22.10 -27.05
CA ASP A 722 -21.27 -21.19 -26.25
C ASP A 722 -21.39 -19.68 -26.58
N ASP A 723 -22.36 -19.30 -27.39
CA ASP A 723 -22.57 -17.91 -27.84
C ASP A 723 -23.87 -17.27 -27.32
N ALA A 724 -24.60 -17.94 -26.42
CA ALA A 724 -25.89 -17.43 -25.93
C ALA A 724 -25.74 -16.11 -25.18
N LEU A 725 -24.73 -15.97 -24.31
CA LEU A 725 -24.50 -14.73 -23.56
C LEU A 725 -24.25 -13.56 -24.51
N ARG A 726 -23.39 -13.75 -25.51
CA ARG A 726 -23.08 -12.72 -26.52
C ARG A 726 -24.32 -12.33 -27.31
N SER A 727 -25.09 -13.31 -27.78
CA SER A 727 -26.32 -13.08 -28.56
C SER A 727 -27.38 -12.32 -27.76
N VAL A 728 -27.59 -12.70 -26.49
CA VAL A 728 -28.54 -12.04 -25.58
C VAL A 728 -28.07 -10.63 -25.24
N LYS A 729 -26.78 -10.46 -24.90
CA LYS A 729 -26.17 -9.16 -24.67
C LYS A 729 -26.39 -8.22 -25.85
N MET A 730 -26.06 -8.65 -27.08
CA MET A 730 -26.25 -7.84 -28.28
C MET A 730 -27.72 -7.47 -28.51
N ALA A 731 -28.66 -8.36 -28.19
CA ALA A 731 -30.09 -8.06 -28.29
C ALA A 731 -30.53 -7.00 -27.27
N VAL A 732 -30.04 -7.09 -26.02
CA VAL A 732 -30.29 -6.09 -24.97
C VAL A 732 -29.64 -4.75 -25.32
N GLU A 733 -28.40 -4.74 -25.82
CA GLU A 733 -27.70 -3.52 -26.26
C GLU A 733 -28.44 -2.85 -27.42
N ARG A 734 -28.92 -3.61 -28.41
CA ARG A 734 -29.75 -3.06 -29.51
C ARG A 734 -31.06 -2.47 -28.99
N LYS A 735 -31.72 -3.13 -28.04
CA LYS A 735 -32.95 -2.62 -27.43
C LYS A 735 -32.68 -1.36 -26.61
N LEU A 736 -31.60 -1.35 -25.84
CA LEU A 736 -31.14 -0.18 -25.09
C LEU A 736 -30.86 0.98 -26.05
N GLN A 737 -30.10 0.75 -27.11
CA GLN A 737 -29.81 1.74 -28.14
C GLN A 737 -31.08 2.28 -28.80
N ALA A 738 -32.02 1.42 -29.20
CA ALA A 738 -33.30 1.83 -29.76
C ALA A 738 -34.13 2.67 -28.77
N SER A 739 -34.20 2.25 -27.50
CA SER A 739 -34.91 2.99 -26.44
C SER A 739 -34.24 4.33 -26.13
N SER A 740 -32.91 4.40 -26.19
CA SER A 740 -32.14 5.62 -25.99
C SER A 740 -32.35 6.60 -27.13
N MET A 741 -32.33 6.13 -28.39
CA MET A 741 -32.66 6.96 -29.55
C MET A 741 -34.11 7.46 -29.49
N SER A 742 -35.07 6.61 -29.15
CA SER A 742 -36.48 7.03 -29.02
C SER A 742 -36.68 8.05 -27.90
N TYR A 743 -36.01 7.88 -26.76
CA TYR A 743 -36.05 8.84 -25.67
C TYR A 743 -35.41 10.17 -26.06
N LEU A 744 -34.23 10.12 -26.69
CA LEU A 744 -33.50 11.29 -27.19
C LEU A 744 -34.37 12.10 -28.17
N GLN A 745 -34.98 11.43 -29.15
CA GLN A 745 -35.91 12.04 -30.11
C GLN A 745 -37.13 12.68 -29.43
N GLY A 746 -37.66 12.04 -28.37
CA GLY A 746 -38.76 12.58 -27.58
C GLY A 746 -38.37 13.86 -26.82
N VAL A 747 -37.19 13.87 -26.19
CA VAL A 747 -36.62 15.05 -25.53
C VAL A 747 -36.38 16.17 -26.54
N GLU A 748 -35.74 15.88 -27.68
CA GLU A 748 -35.53 16.86 -28.75
C GLU A 748 -36.84 17.47 -29.25
N ALA A 749 -37.89 16.66 -29.41
CA ALA A 749 -39.20 17.14 -29.85
C ALA A 749 -39.91 18.01 -28.80
N GLU A 750 -39.69 17.76 -27.51
CA GLU A 750 -40.18 18.61 -26.42
C GLU A 750 -39.40 19.93 -26.35
N LEU A 751 -38.08 19.89 -26.45
CA LEU A 751 -37.24 21.09 -26.46
C LEU A 751 -37.56 22.00 -27.66
N ARG A 752 -37.76 21.43 -28.86
CA ARG A 752 -38.21 22.19 -30.03
C ARG A 752 -39.59 22.83 -29.83
N ARG A 753 -40.51 22.19 -29.10
CA ARG A 753 -41.82 22.78 -28.74
C ARG A 753 -41.68 23.95 -27.78
N GLN A 754 -40.64 23.95 -26.96
CA GLN A 754 -40.28 25.04 -26.05
C GLN A 754 -39.40 26.12 -26.73
N ALA A 755 -39.19 26.02 -28.05
CA ALA A 755 -38.32 26.91 -28.84
C ALA A 755 -36.84 26.89 -28.41
N ILE A 756 -36.37 25.77 -27.85
CA ILE A 756 -34.97 25.54 -27.49
C ILE A 756 -34.34 24.67 -28.58
N GLU A 757 -33.41 25.24 -29.35
CA GLU A 757 -32.63 24.50 -30.35
C GLU A 757 -31.23 24.16 -29.79
N LEU A 758 -30.93 22.87 -29.73
CA LEU A 758 -29.62 22.34 -29.32
C LEU A 758 -29.46 20.92 -29.89
N GLU A 759 -28.22 20.45 -29.99
CA GLU A 759 -27.86 19.11 -30.41
C GLU A 759 -27.66 18.21 -29.17
N LEU A 760 -28.36 17.07 -29.10
CA LEU A 760 -28.27 16.16 -27.95
C LEU A 760 -27.64 14.84 -28.34
N HIS A 761 -26.80 14.33 -27.44
CA HIS A 761 -26.27 12.97 -27.48
C HIS A 761 -26.50 12.28 -26.15
N THR A 762 -26.56 10.94 -26.16
CA THR A 762 -26.78 10.16 -24.93
C THR A 762 -25.99 8.86 -24.93
N ARG A 763 -25.53 8.44 -23.74
CA ARG A 763 -24.85 7.18 -23.50
C ARG A 763 -25.28 6.60 -22.14
N PRO A 764 -25.18 5.28 -21.93
CA PRO A 764 -25.49 4.67 -20.64
C PRO A 764 -24.53 5.13 -19.54
N ASP A 765 -25.06 5.40 -18.35
CA ASP A 765 -24.24 5.62 -17.14
C ASP A 765 -23.92 4.27 -16.49
N TRP A 766 -22.65 3.86 -16.52
CA TRP A 766 -22.19 2.59 -15.95
C TRP A 766 -21.68 2.71 -14.51
N GLU A 767 -21.45 3.92 -14.02
CA GLU A 767 -21.05 4.19 -12.63
C GLU A 767 -22.28 4.10 -11.74
N THR A 768 -23.35 4.82 -12.10
CA THR A 768 -24.64 4.78 -11.39
C THR A 768 -25.77 4.32 -12.30
N PRO A 769 -25.83 3.03 -12.68
CA PRO A 769 -26.78 2.53 -13.68
C PRO A 769 -28.25 2.53 -13.23
N LEU A 770 -28.53 2.79 -11.95
CA LEU A 770 -29.88 2.79 -11.38
C LEU A 770 -30.34 4.22 -11.04
N PRO A 771 -31.60 4.58 -11.35
CA PRO A 771 -32.65 3.78 -12.00
C PRO A 771 -32.38 3.53 -13.50
N TRP A 772 -32.63 2.32 -14.00
CA TRP A 772 -32.30 1.95 -15.39
C TRP A 772 -33.42 2.26 -16.41
N PRO A 773 -33.09 2.60 -17.66
CA PRO A 773 -31.74 2.98 -18.11
C PRO A 773 -31.38 4.37 -17.60
N ASN A 774 -30.37 4.45 -16.73
CA ASN A 774 -29.78 5.73 -16.37
C ASN A 774 -28.86 6.14 -17.52
N ARG A 775 -28.87 7.43 -17.83
CA ARG A 775 -28.26 7.97 -19.03
C ARG A 775 -27.57 9.28 -18.73
N ASP A 776 -26.41 9.39 -19.32
CA ASP A 776 -25.64 10.62 -19.43
C ASP A 776 -26.03 11.33 -20.74
N PHE A 777 -26.08 12.65 -20.71
CA PHE A 777 -26.46 13.49 -21.85
C PHE A 777 -25.41 14.55 -22.15
N LEU A 778 -25.07 14.72 -23.42
CA LEU A 778 -24.34 15.88 -23.90
C LEU A 778 -25.30 16.78 -24.68
N ALA A 779 -25.38 18.05 -24.31
CA ALA A 779 -26.13 19.08 -24.99
C ALA A 779 -25.16 20.10 -25.59
N ILE A 780 -25.12 20.18 -26.91
CA ILE A 780 -24.31 21.16 -27.65
C ILE A 780 -25.23 22.30 -28.09
N ALA A 781 -24.95 23.52 -27.64
CA ALA A 781 -25.77 24.70 -27.91
C ALA A 781 -25.03 25.65 -28.85
N ASP A 782 -25.67 26.05 -29.94
CA ASP A 782 -25.12 27.05 -30.86
C ASP A 782 -25.32 28.47 -30.29
N ILE A 783 -24.22 29.21 -30.16
CA ILE A 783 -24.21 30.61 -29.70
C ILE A 783 -23.44 31.49 -30.70
N SER A 784 -23.65 32.82 -30.64
CA SER A 784 -23.04 33.76 -31.59
C SER A 784 -21.71 34.35 -31.08
N SER A 785 -21.62 34.58 -29.76
CA SER A 785 -20.38 35.01 -29.08
C SER A 785 -20.24 34.22 -27.77
N PRO A 786 -19.00 34.01 -27.26
CA PRO A 786 -18.78 33.46 -25.92
C PRO A 786 -19.56 34.22 -24.84
N CYS A 787 -19.78 35.54 -25.02
CA CYS A 787 -20.54 36.39 -24.11
C CYS A 787 -22.01 35.98 -23.94
N ASP A 788 -22.60 35.30 -24.92
CA ASP A 788 -24.00 34.88 -24.89
C ASP A 788 -24.22 33.66 -23.98
N TRP A 789 -23.14 32.93 -23.64
CA TRP A 789 -23.23 31.66 -22.93
C TRP A 789 -23.90 31.76 -21.55
N PRO A 790 -23.53 32.69 -20.65
CA PRO A 790 -24.17 32.79 -19.33
C PRO A 790 -25.67 33.08 -19.44
N ALA A 791 -26.06 33.96 -20.36
CA ALA A 791 -27.46 34.30 -20.60
C ALA A 791 -28.24 33.09 -21.16
N TRP A 792 -27.61 32.30 -22.05
CA TRP A 792 -28.21 31.07 -22.55
C TRP A 792 -28.43 30.04 -21.44
N VAL A 793 -27.44 29.85 -20.57
CA VAL A 793 -27.51 28.90 -19.45
C VAL A 793 -28.61 29.29 -18.47
N GLU A 794 -28.69 30.57 -18.10
CA GLU A 794 -29.73 31.09 -17.19
C GLU A 794 -31.13 30.94 -17.80
N ALA A 795 -31.28 31.19 -19.10
CA ALA A 795 -32.56 31.11 -19.78
C ALA A 795 -33.04 29.67 -20.01
N HIS A 796 -32.14 28.73 -20.35
CA HIS A 796 -32.54 27.44 -20.92
C HIS A 796 -32.07 26.22 -20.12
N ALA A 797 -30.94 26.25 -19.42
CA ALA A 797 -30.32 25.03 -18.91
C ALA A 797 -31.18 24.31 -17.85
N ALA A 798 -31.86 25.05 -16.97
CA ALA A 798 -32.79 24.47 -16.00
C ALA A 798 -34.00 23.80 -16.68
N GLN A 799 -34.54 24.40 -17.75
CA GLN A 799 -35.63 23.80 -18.52
C GLN A 799 -35.17 22.55 -19.28
N VAL A 800 -33.97 22.56 -19.84
CA VAL A 800 -33.38 21.40 -20.50
C VAL A 800 -33.14 20.27 -19.49
N GLN A 801 -32.58 20.58 -18.32
CA GLN A 801 -32.40 19.63 -17.23
C GLN A 801 -33.74 19.02 -16.77
N SER A 802 -34.77 19.85 -16.59
CA SER A 802 -36.12 19.40 -16.22
C SER A 802 -36.73 18.51 -17.31
N THR A 803 -36.50 18.80 -18.59
CA THR A 803 -37.02 18.02 -19.72
C THR A 803 -36.29 16.67 -19.87
N ILE A 804 -34.98 16.63 -19.60
CA ILE A 804 -34.18 15.41 -19.60
C ILE A 804 -34.47 14.55 -18.35
N GLY A 805 -34.73 15.20 -17.20
CA GLY A 805 -35.04 14.62 -15.90
C GLY A 805 -34.01 15.02 -14.82
N GLU A 806 -34.51 15.60 -13.71
CA GLU A 806 -33.75 16.17 -12.58
C GLU A 806 -32.65 15.27 -11.98
N GLY A 807 -32.73 13.95 -12.13
CA GLY A 807 -31.73 13.01 -11.59
C GLY A 807 -30.57 12.65 -12.53
N ARG A 808 -30.55 13.17 -13.77
CA ARG A 808 -29.65 12.70 -14.83
C ARG A 808 -28.49 13.64 -15.07
N GLN A 809 -27.34 13.06 -15.38
CA GLN A 809 -26.14 13.84 -15.62
C GLN A 809 -26.22 14.47 -17.02
N VAL A 810 -26.05 15.78 -17.09
CA VAL A 810 -25.98 16.53 -18.34
C VAL A 810 -24.69 17.33 -18.39
N TRP A 811 -24.07 17.34 -19.56
CA TRP A 811 -22.97 18.22 -19.93
C TRP A 811 -23.51 19.19 -20.98
N PHE A 812 -23.41 20.49 -20.75
CA PHE A 812 -23.73 21.50 -21.74
C PHE A 812 -22.44 22.10 -22.28
N VAL A 813 -22.29 22.13 -23.60
CA VAL A 813 -21.10 22.63 -24.31
C VAL A 813 -21.55 23.65 -25.36
N PRO A 814 -21.05 24.89 -25.33
CA PRO A 814 -21.34 25.86 -26.36
C PRO A 814 -20.55 25.59 -27.65
N ARG A 815 -21.13 25.97 -28.79
CA ARG A 815 -20.52 25.85 -30.12
C ARG A 815 -20.66 27.17 -30.89
N ILE A 816 -19.57 27.59 -31.55
CA ILE A 816 -19.50 28.78 -32.41
C ILE A 816 -18.80 28.37 -33.71
N ASP A 817 -19.38 28.68 -34.87
CA ASP A 817 -18.82 28.34 -36.19
C ASP A 817 -18.35 26.88 -36.30
N HIS A 818 -19.17 25.95 -35.80
CA HIS A 818 -18.92 24.50 -35.71
C HIS A 818 -17.82 24.05 -34.73
N LEU A 819 -17.14 24.96 -34.05
CA LEU A 819 -16.12 24.68 -33.02
C LEU A 819 -16.77 24.61 -31.64
N ALA A 820 -16.62 23.48 -30.95
CA ALA A 820 -17.05 23.33 -29.57
C ALA A 820 -16.06 24.04 -28.62
N LEU A 821 -16.57 24.88 -27.73
CA LEU A 821 -15.80 25.61 -26.72
C LEU A 821 -15.80 24.79 -25.43
N SER A 822 -14.97 23.75 -25.39
CA SER A 822 -14.95 22.78 -24.29
C SER A 822 -14.59 23.39 -22.93
N CYS A 823 -13.82 24.48 -22.89
CA CYS A 823 -13.50 25.22 -21.67
C CYS A 823 -14.72 25.82 -20.96
N LEU A 824 -15.81 26.10 -21.69
CA LEU A 824 -17.05 26.65 -21.14
C LEU A 824 -18.06 25.56 -20.74
N THR A 825 -17.65 24.28 -20.76
CA THR A 825 -18.52 23.17 -20.39
C THR A 825 -19.05 23.33 -18.97
N ILE A 826 -20.36 23.19 -18.82
CA ILE A 826 -21.01 23.05 -17.51
C ILE A 826 -21.57 21.64 -17.36
N LYS A 827 -21.47 21.06 -16.18
CA LYS A 827 -21.85 19.68 -15.88
C LYS A 827 -22.69 19.63 -14.61
N GLY A 828 -23.76 18.84 -14.60
CA GLY A 828 -24.60 18.71 -13.41
C GLY A 828 -25.65 17.60 -13.45
N ARG A 829 -26.13 17.19 -12.28
CA ARG A 829 -27.37 16.38 -12.11
C ARG A 829 -28.49 17.25 -11.55
N TYR A 830 -28.28 17.78 -10.36
CA TYR A 830 -29.25 18.62 -9.65
C TYR A 830 -28.90 20.11 -9.72
N SER A 831 -27.62 20.40 -9.91
CA SER A 831 -27.07 21.74 -10.02
C SER A 831 -25.96 21.72 -11.05
N LEU A 832 -25.89 22.79 -11.84
CA LEU A 832 -24.90 22.95 -12.89
C LEU A 832 -23.66 23.60 -12.29
N PHE A 833 -22.52 22.96 -12.51
CA PHE A 833 -21.22 23.47 -12.11
C PHE A 833 -20.37 23.69 -13.35
N ALA A 834 -19.58 24.76 -13.36
CA ALA A 834 -18.53 24.91 -14.35
C ALA A 834 -17.59 23.71 -14.24
N SER A 835 -17.39 23.02 -15.35
CA SER A 835 -16.51 21.85 -15.43
C SER A 835 -15.78 21.88 -16.76
N PRO A 836 -14.83 22.81 -16.91
CA PRO A 836 -14.05 22.98 -18.15
C PRO A 836 -13.48 21.64 -18.61
N TYR A 837 -13.57 21.37 -19.91
CA TYR A 837 -13.02 20.18 -20.55
C TYR A 837 -13.65 18.84 -20.14
N SER A 838 -14.60 18.84 -19.21
CA SER A 838 -15.26 17.59 -18.75
C SER A 838 -16.10 16.88 -19.80
N GLY A 839 -16.38 17.56 -20.92
CA GLY A 839 -17.03 17.01 -22.11
C GLY A 839 -16.05 16.48 -23.16
N ASP A 840 -14.73 16.54 -22.95
CA ASP A 840 -13.76 16.20 -24.00
C ASP A 840 -13.88 14.75 -24.50
N ASP A 841 -14.07 13.78 -23.60
CA ASP A 841 -14.32 12.37 -23.96
C ASP A 841 -15.54 12.20 -24.87
N TRP A 842 -16.59 12.97 -24.64
CA TRP A 842 -17.76 13.00 -25.50
C TRP A 842 -17.43 13.59 -26.88
N LEU A 843 -16.75 14.73 -26.91
CA LEU A 843 -16.40 15.43 -28.14
C LEU A 843 -15.45 14.59 -29.01
N ASP A 844 -14.49 13.89 -28.39
CA ASP A 844 -13.58 12.97 -29.07
C ASP A 844 -14.33 11.76 -29.65
N THR A 845 -15.24 11.18 -28.87
CA THR A 845 -16.10 10.07 -29.34
C THR A 845 -16.96 10.48 -30.54
N LEU A 846 -17.50 11.70 -30.52
CA LEU A 846 -18.34 12.25 -31.58
C LEU A 846 -17.54 12.84 -32.75
N GLN A 847 -16.21 12.89 -32.64
CA GLN A 847 -15.33 13.57 -33.60
C GLN A 847 -15.73 15.05 -33.84
N GLN A 848 -16.26 15.70 -32.79
CA GLN A 848 -16.68 17.11 -32.86
C GLN A 848 -15.44 18.02 -32.86
N PRO A 849 -15.27 18.91 -33.85
CA PRO A 849 -14.18 19.88 -33.85
C PRO A 849 -14.25 20.78 -32.62
N ARG A 850 -13.10 20.97 -31.97
CA ARG A 850 -12.96 21.81 -30.78
C ARG A 850 -12.19 23.08 -31.14
N LEU A 851 -12.53 24.19 -30.50
CA LEU A 851 -11.68 25.37 -30.54
C LEU A 851 -10.32 25.00 -29.94
N ASN A 852 -9.25 25.34 -30.65
CA ASN A 852 -7.90 25.27 -30.09
C ASN A 852 -7.68 26.51 -29.21
N ASP A 853 -8.17 26.45 -27.98
CA ASP A 853 -8.26 27.53 -27.01
C ASP A 853 -6.92 27.77 -26.30
N ILE A 854 -5.84 27.97 -27.07
CA ILE A 854 -4.47 28.07 -26.56
C ILE A 854 -4.35 29.20 -25.53
N LEU A 855 -4.84 30.40 -25.84
CA LEU A 855 -4.72 31.53 -24.92
C LEU A 855 -5.56 31.30 -23.66
N THR A 856 -6.75 30.73 -23.81
CA THR A 856 -7.61 30.37 -22.69
C THR A 856 -6.97 29.32 -21.77
N ARG A 857 -6.36 28.26 -22.33
CA ARG A 857 -5.64 27.23 -21.56
C ARG A 857 -4.42 27.77 -20.84
N GLU A 858 -3.64 28.63 -21.50
CA GLU A 858 -2.47 29.28 -20.88
C GLU A 858 -2.91 30.26 -19.77
N ALA A 859 -4.03 30.96 -19.95
CA ALA A 859 -4.58 31.85 -18.92
C ALA A 859 -5.19 31.11 -17.73
N GLN A 860 -5.76 29.92 -17.94
CA GLN A 860 -6.49 29.15 -16.94
C GLN A 860 -5.66 28.93 -15.67
N ARG A 861 -4.38 28.56 -15.81
CA ARG A 861 -3.50 28.38 -14.64
C ARG A 861 -3.36 29.66 -13.83
N SER A 862 -3.25 30.81 -14.49
CA SER A 862 -3.18 32.10 -13.79
C SER A 862 -4.51 32.43 -13.10
N ILE A 863 -5.65 32.17 -13.75
CA ILE A 863 -6.99 32.42 -13.18
C ILE A 863 -7.24 31.57 -11.92
N GLU A 864 -6.84 30.30 -11.95
CA GLU A 864 -6.88 29.39 -10.80
C GLU A 864 -6.04 29.94 -9.64
N LEU A 865 -4.78 30.28 -9.91
CA LEU A 865 -3.87 30.84 -8.91
C LEU A 865 -4.36 32.19 -8.35
N ILE A 866 -4.93 33.06 -9.19
CA ILE A 866 -5.55 34.33 -8.75
C ILE A 866 -6.74 34.06 -7.83
N THR A 867 -7.61 33.11 -8.19
CA THR A 867 -8.77 32.72 -7.39
C THR A 867 -8.35 32.14 -6.04
N GLU A 868 -7.38 31.24 -6.04
CA GLU A 868 -6.84 30.61 -4.84
C GLU A 868 -6.20 31.65 -3.91
N LEU A 869 -5.37 32.55 -4.45
CA LEU A 869 -4.74 33.62 -3.68
C LEU A 869 -5.76 34.63 -3.13
N ASP A 870 -6.83 34.93 -3.88
CA ASP A 870 -7.92 35.79 -3.41
C ASP A 870 -8.71 35.11 -2.27
N GLY A 871 -9.05 33.83 -2.42
CA GLY A 871 -9.70 33.02 -1.39
C GLY A 871 -8.85 32.92 -0.12
N MET A 872 -7.53 32.72 -0.27
CA MET A 872 -6.59 32.77 0.85
C MET A 872 -6.56 34.14 1.51
N ARG A 873 -6.52 35.23 0.75
CA ARG A 873 -6.52 36.60 1.29
C ARG A 873 -7.81 36.91 2.07
N ARG A 874 -8.97 36.44 1.59
CA ARG A 874 -10.29 36.67 2.22
C ARG A 874 -10.34 36.19 3.66
N PHE A 875 -9.75 35.03 3.92
CA PHE A 875 -9.70 34.40 5.25
C PHE A 875 -8.37 34.63 5.98
N ARG A 876 -7.48 35.49 5.44
CA ARG A 876 -6.15 35.75 6.00
C ARG A 876 -5.29 34.49 6.13
N LEU A 877 -5.44 33.56 5.19
CA LEU A 877 -4.69 32.30 5.13
C LEU A 877 -3.27 32.55 4.63
N GLY A 878 -2.32 31.81 5.20
CA GLY A 878 -0.89 31.96 4.89
C GLY A 878 -0.27 33.29 5.34
N GLU A 879 -0.89 34.02 6.28
CA GLU A 879 -0.25 35.13 7.01
C GLU A 879 0.74 34.62 8.07
N LYS A 880 1.51 35.52 8.71
CA LYS A 880 2.61 35.15 9.63
C LYS A 880 2.20 34.29 10.83
N ASP A 881 0.95 34.44 11.28
CA ASP A 881 0.41 33.74 12.47
C ASP A 881 -0.38 32.47 12.09
N ARG A 882 -0.36 32.07 10.81
CA ARG A 882 -1.00 30.85 10.29
C ARG A 882 0.02 29.74 10.06
N SER A 883 -0.47 28.53 9.76
CA SER A 883 0.41 27.36 9.66
C SER A 883 1.47 27.51 8.56
N PRO A 884 2.68 26.94 8.75
CA PRO A 884 3.74 26.98 7.74
C PRO A 884 3.32 26.38 6.40
N ALA A 885 2.41 25.38 6.41
CA ALA A 885 1.88 24.78 5.20
C ALA A 885 1.08 25.79 4.38
N GLU A 886 0.24 26.63 5.01
CA GLU A 886 -0.50 27.68 4.30
C GLU A 886 0.43 28.75 3.74
N GLN A 887 1.47 29.12 4.49
CA GLN A 887 2.47 30.10 4.05
C GLN A 887 3.25 29.57 2.83
N ALA A 888 3.66 28.31 2.87
CA ALA A 888 4.35 27.65 1.76
C ALA A 888 3.47 27.59 0.51
N VAL A 889 2.20 27.19 0.66
CA VAL A 889 1.21 27.20 -0.43
C VAL A 889 1.10 28.62 -0.99
N ARG A 890 0.88 29.64 -0.16
CA ARG A 890 0.75 31.02 -0.62
C ARG A 890 1.97 31.51 -1.42
N GLN A 891 3.17 31.32 -0.88
CA GLN A 891 4.43 31.74 -1.52
C GLN A 891 4.67 31.01 -2.84
N ASP A 892 4.34 29.73 -2.90
CA ASP A 892 4.46 28.95 -4.12
C ASP A 892 3.45 29.41 -5.17
N HIS A 893 2.20 29.66 -4.78
CA HIS A 893 1.15 30.16 -5.67
C HIS A 893 1.49 31.56 -6.21
N GLU A 894 2.01 32.47 -5.36
CA GLU A 894 2.48 33.80 -5.79
C GLU A 894 3.64 33.68 -6.80
N ARG A 895 4.59 32.76 -6.58
CA ARG A 895 5.70 32.50 -7.51
C ARG A 895 5.23 31.90 -8.83
N GLN A 896 4.36 30.89 -8.77
CA GLN A 896 3.81 30.24 -9.94
C GLN A 896 2.97 31.23 -10.77
N LEU A 897 2.21 32.11 -10.12
CA LEU A 897 1.41 33.12 -10.80
C LEU A 897 2.32 34.09 -11.57
N ALA A 898 3.41 34.54 -10.98
CA ALA A 898 4.37 35.42 -11.66
C ALA A 898 5.01 34.76 -12.90
N VAL A 899 5.23 33.44 -12.87
CA VAL A 899 5.73 32.67 -14.02
C VAL A 899 4.63 32.51 -15.07
N ALA A 900 3.43 32.12 -14.66
CA ALA A 900 2.28 31.88 -15.54
C ALA A 900 1.86 33.16 -16.28
N LEU A 901 1.83 34.32 -15.60
CA LEU A 901 1.54 35.61 -16.23
C LEU A 901 2.56 35.97 -17.32
N LYS A 902 3.86 35.74 -17.09
CA LYS A 902 4.91 35.98 -18.10
C LYS A 902 4.80 35.03 -19.29
N ALA A 903 4.49 33.76 -19.03
CA ALA A 903 4.30 32.77 -20.08
C ALA A 903 3.10 33.14 -20.97
N PHE A 904 1.98 33.50 -20.34
CA PHE A 904 0.80 33.99 -21.05
C PHE A 904 1.10 35.25 -21.88
N GLU A 905 1.82 36.24 -21.33
CA GLU A 905 2.18 37.46 -22.05
C GLU A 905 3.04 37.21 -23.30
N ALA A 906 3.94 36.22 -23.23
CA ALA A 906 4.75 35.81 -24.36
C ALA A 906 3.89 35.09 -25.42
N GLN A 907 2.96 34.23 -24.99
CA GLN A 907 2.06 33.52 -25.90
C GLN A 907 1.05 34.47 -26.57
N ALA A 908 0.61 35.50 -25.86
CA ALA A 908 -0.35 36.49 -26.31
C ALA A 908 0.30 37.71 -27.00
N GLU A 909 1.59 37.64 -27.33
CA GLU A 909 2.34 38.77 -27.91
C GLU A 909 1.66 39.29 -29.20
N GLY A 910 1.41 40.61 -29.24
CA GLY A 910 0.78 41.27 -30.40
C GLY A 910 -0.75 41.14 -30.48
N THR A 911 -1.40 40.53 -29.47
CA THR A 911 -2.87 40.44 -29.36
C THR A 911 -3.44 41.54 -28.45
N SER A 912 -4.75 41.80 -28.54
CA SER A 912 -5.46 42.77 -27.68
C SER A 912 -5.55 42.33 -26.20
N VAL A 913 -5.34 41.03 -25.93
CA VAL A 913 -5.48 40.41 -24.60
C VAL A 913 -4.16 40.30 -23.84
N GLN A 914 -3.02 40.64 -24.47
CA GLN A 914 -1.67 40.45 -23.92
C GLN A 914 -1.51 40.91 -22.46
N MET A 915 -2.01 42.10 -22.12
CA MET A 915 -1.88 42.70 -20.78
C MET A 915 -3.15 42.54 -19.92
N GLN A 916 -4.23 41.96 -20.45
CA GLN A 916 -5.52 41.92 -19.75
C GLN A 916 -5.49 40.99 -18.53
N LEU A 917 -4.83 39.83 -18.63
CA LEU A 917 -4.71 38.87 -17.53
C LEU A 917 -3.88 39.43 -16.36
N ARG A 918 -2.80 40.17 -16.64
CA ARG A 918 -2.03 40.88 -15.60
C ARG A 918 -2.87 41.95 -14.91
N LYS A 919 -3.56 42.78 -15.69
CA LYS A 919 -4.43 43.83 -15.14
C LYS A 919 -5.52 43.24 -14.25
N PHE A 920 -6.15 42.15 -14.67
CA PHE A 920 -7.12 41.43 -13.86
C PHE A 920 -6.52 40.89 -12.56
N SER A 921 -5.32 40.30 -12.62
CA SER A 921 -4.59 39.89 -11.42
C SER A 921 -4.32 41.04 -10.46
N GLU A 922 -3.97 42.23 -10.96
CA GLU A 922 -3.72 43.44 -10.16
C GLU A 922 -5.01 43.98 -9.54
N ASP A 923 -6.12 43.98 -10.28
CA ASP A 923 -7.43 44.41 -9.79
C ASP A 923 -7.95 43.49 -8.66
N VAL A 924 -7.80 42.17 -8.81
CA VAL A 924 -8.08 41.21 -7.72
C VAL A 924 -7.09 41.40 -6.57
N ALA A 925 -5.82 41.66 -6.85
CA ALA A 925 -4.81 41.91 -5.82
C ALA A 925 -5.11 43.15 -4.96
N ALA A 926 -5.65 44.20 -5.58
CA ALA A 926 -6.06 45.44 -4.92
C ALA A 926 -7.40 45.32 -4.17
N GLY A 927 -8.13 44.20 -4.33
CA GLY A 927 -9.46 44.00 -3.77
C GLY A 927 -10.57 44.75 -4.52
N ASN A 928 -10.31 45.18 -5.76
CA ASN A 928 -11.32 45.80 -6.63
C ASN A 928 -12.31 44.77 -7.19
N VAL A 929 -11.90 43.49 -7.22
CA VAL A 929 -12.71 42.34 -7.66
C VAL A 929 -12.58 41.24 -6.62
N ALA A 930 -13.70 40.89 -5.96
CA ALA A 930 -13.76 39.79 -5.00
C ALA A 930 -14.02 38.44 -5.72
N LEU A 931 -13.03 37.97 -6.47
CA LEU A 931 -13.17 36.86 -7.41
C LEU A 931 -13.60 35.55 -6.73
N ALA A 932 -12.94 35.16 -5.63
CA ALA A 932 -13.23 33.90 -4.95
C ALA A 932 -14.64 33.91 -4.33
N GLU A 933 -15.06 35.05 -3.76
CA GLU A 933 -16.42 35.23 -3.23
C GLU A 933 -17.46 35.16 -4.36
N GLY A 934 -17.19 35.81 -5.50
CA GLY A 934 -18.06 35.75 -6.67
C GLY A 934 -18.22 34.34 -7.22
N LEU A 935 -17.14 33.56 -7.30
CA LEU A 935 -17.17 32.16 -7.71
C LEU A 935 -17.92 31.27 -6.71
N ALA A 936 -17.70 31.47 -5.41
CA ALA A 936 -18.45 30.75 -4.36
C ALA A 936 -19.95 31.07 -4.39
N ALA A 937 -20.32 32.32 -4.67
CA ALA A 937 -21.71 32.74 -4.84
C ALA A 937 -22.35 32.10 -6.09
N LEU A 938 -21.58 31.96 -7.18
CA LEU A 938 -22.01 31.31 -8.41
C LEU A 938 -22.38 29.84 -8.20
N LEU A 939 -21.62 29.09 -7.38
CA LEU A 939 -21.97 27.71 -6.99
C LEU A 939 -23.34 27.58 -6.31
N ARG A 940 -23.91 28.70 -5.86
CA ARG A 940 -25.24 28.80 -5.24
C ARG A 940 -26.24 29.54 -6.12
N ASN A 941 -25.98 29.66 -7.42
CA ASN A 941 -26.78 30.38 -8.40
C ASN A 941 -27.01 31.86 -8.05
N ARG A 942 -25.98 32.55 -7.55
CA ARG A 942 -26.02 34.00 -7.29
C ARG A 942 -24.98 34.71 -8.13
N LEU A 943 -25.45 35.60 -9.01
CA LEU A 943 -24.59 36.46 -9.82
C LEU A 943 -24.16 37.68 -9.00
N THR A 944 -22.85 37.90 -8.89
CA THR A 944 -22.25 39.10 -8.28
C THR A 944 -21.58 39.96 -9.36
N SER A 945 -21.39 41.25 -9.08
CA SER A 945 -20.66 42.16 -9.97
C SER A 945 -19.20 41.74 -10.20
N ASP A 946 -18.59 41.06 -9.23
CA ASP A 946 -17.19 40.62 -9.27
C ASP A 946 -16.95 39.46 -10.26
N TRP A 947 -17.93 38.57 -10.41
CA TRP A 947 -17.90 37.50 -11.41
C TRP A 947 -17.93 38.02 -12.85
N ALA A 948 -18.57 39.16 -13.09
CA ALA A 948 -18.66 39.77 -14.43
C ALA A 948 -17.27 40.15 -14.99
N ALA A 949 -16.30 40.48 -14.14
CA ALA A 949 -14.94 40.79 -14.55
C ALA A 949 -14.20 39.55 -15.09
N LEU A 950 -14.37 38.38 -14.46
CA LEU A 950 -13.80 37.12 -14.94
C LEU A 950 -14.42 36.68 -16.26
N LEU A 951 -15.76 36.78 -16.37
CA LEU A 951 -16.47 36.52 -17.63
C LEU A 951 -15.95 37.41 -18.77
N THR A 952 -15.77 38.71 -18.50
CA THR A 952 -15.25 39.66 -19.51
C THR A 952 -13.87 39.25 -20.00
N LEU A 953 -12.98 38.84 -19.09
CA LEU A 953 -11.65 38.34 -19.44
C LEU A 953 -11.74 37.04 -20.26
N GLN A 954 -12.50 36.04 -19.79
CA GLN A 954 -12.65 34.75 -20.48
C GLN A 954 -13.23 34.95 -21.89
N ASN A 955 -14.21 35.84 -22.05
CA ASN A 955 -14.79 36.14 -23.35
C ASN A 955 -13.77 36.79 -24.29
N ALA A 956 -12.98 37.76 -23.82
CA ALA A 956 -11.95 38.39 -24.64
C ALA A 956 -10.87 37.40 -25.10
N LEU A 957 -10.47 36.46 -24.22
CA LEU A 957 -9.53 35.40 -24.57
C LEU A 957 -10.10 34.46 -25.64
N LEU A 958 -11.35 34.03 -25.48
CA LEU A 958 -12.02 33.14 -26.42
C LEU A 958 -12.30 33.80 -27.77
N GLU A 959 -12.67 35.08 -27.80
CA GLU A 959 -12.82 35.84 -29.04
C GLU A 959 -11.49 35.97 -29.80
N GLN A 960 -10.38 36.13 -29.07
CA GLN A 960 -9.05 36.14 -29.67
C GLN A 960 -8.62 34.76 -30.21
N ASP A 961 -8.91 33.68 -29.47
CA ASP A 961 -8.66 32.30 -29.90
C ASP A 961 -9.51 31.97 -31.17
N LEU A 962 -10.77 32.40 -31.23
CA LEU A 962 -11.64 32.24 -32.40
C LEU A 962 -11.12 33.02 -33.62
N ALA A 963 -10.69 34.27 -33.43
CA ALA A 963 -10.12 35.09 -34.49
C ALA A 963 -8.84 34.49 -35.10
N ALA A 964 -8.02 33.82 -34.29
CA ALA A 964 -6.81 33.15 -34.75
C ALA A 964 -7.12 31.98 -35.71
N VAL A 965 -8.24 31.27 -35.52
CA VAL A 965 -8.69 30.19 -36.41
C VAL A 965 -9.18 30.73 -37.76
N GLY A 966 -9.93 31.85 -37.76
CA GLY A 966 -10.43 32.50 -38.97
C GLY A 966 -9.31 33.01 -39.90
N CYS A 967 -8.19 33.49 -39.33
CA CYS A 967 -7.02 33.92 -40.10
C CYS A 967 -6.25 32.76 -40.77
N GLY A 968 -6.36 31.53 -40.25
CA GLY A 968 -5.68 30.35 -40.80
C GLY A 968 -6.33 29.75 -42.05
N GLN A 969 -7.66 29.92 -42.24
CA GLN A 969 -8.38 29.40 -43.42
C GLN A 969 -8.21 30.27 -44.69
N GLY A 970 -7.65 31.48 -44.57
CA GLY A 970 -7.39 32.37 -45.72
C GLY A 970 -6.18 32.01 -46.59
N ALA A 971 -5.34 31.04 -46.19
CA ALA A 971 -4.04 30.80 -46.82
C ALA A 971 -3.95 29.54 -47.71
N ASN A 972 -5.00 28.71 -47.82
CA ASN A 972 -4.99 27.54 -48.71
C ASN A 972 -6.28 27.43 -49.52
N ASN A 973 -6.31 28.15 -50.65
CA ASN A 973 -7.26 27.89 -51.71
C ASN A 973 -6.50 27.80 -53.06
N PRO A 974 -5.96 26.64 -53.45
CA PRO A 974 -5.52 26.44 -54.82
C PRO A 974 -6.73 26.00 -55.66
N HIS A 975 -7.14 26.89 -56.56
CA HIS A 975 -7.75 26.64 -57.87
C HIS A 975 -8.77 25.51 -58.02
N GLY A 976 -9.96 25.92 -58.48
CA GLY A 976 -10.99 25.03 -59.00
C GLY A 976 -10.47 24.06 -60.08
N GLY A 977 -10.99 22.84 -60.01
CA GLY A 977 -10.82 21.77 -60.99
C GLY A 977 -12.02 20.82 -60.91
N ASN A 978 -12.53 20.44 -62.08
CA ASN A 978 -13.81 19.77 -62.34
C ASN A 978 -14.11 18.46 -61.57
N ARG A 979 -15.43 18.25 -61.40
CA ARG A 979 -16.22 17.01 -61.23
C ARG A 979 -15.55 15.69 -61.66
N THR A 980 -15.67 14.67 -60.80
CA THR A 980 -16.48 13.43 -61.01
C THR A 980 -16.75 12.76 -59.68
#